data_AF-A0A819YU73-F1
#
_entry.id   AF-A0A819YU73-F1
#
_cell.length_a   1.000
_cell.length_b   1.000
_cell.length_c   1.000
_cell.angle_alpha   90.00
_cell.angle_beta   90.00
_cell.angle_gamma   90.00
#
_symmetry.space_group_name_H-M   'P 1'
#
loop_
_entity.id
_entity.type
_entity.pdbx_description
1 polymer ?
#
loop_
_entity_poly.entity_id
_entity_poly.type
_entity_poly.pdbx_seq_one_letter_code
_entity_poly.pdbx_strand_id
1 'polypeptide(L)'
;MLAAQTGSPRRVANGDIHMWMQKRNENEPNSNSIQSVEYGSTSVLVYATVFETPVDCTFAFLYSAFTFNECPSLGLIATQPENEPLVPSIIISTLQVSGGTNTIPYAQLFSSKTQLGNSNSDVVVMDGSSAVNKLDITTAEKHGIIKYNEAGIYFLIACGQVGSAKDTDASGEVHLWMRLNEKDIANSNTIKTIRNGNTAVLVSQTVVKLEAKDKVQLVFSTTNKELGLIASKPKNEPLVPGIIVSTFRLSNEENPITYAQLSSSQSQWGCVTPKTVKLDNNDGSHHINNNNGLIAFEESGTYFMMAAAQVGSEDDDGVGDVRMWFRLNGEDMADSNTIQTVEKDTAVLVCQTAIEIKTGDKLEIVIATDVTQGTLGLVAAKPHKEAAVPSIIVSVFKSTGSTTNSERTKPGKSNNKKHDYEIIDDVAYLQASSSKNQLTGTNPKAVTYNKVDGVNGYSTVKNDTFLYETPGYYFVVYGAQVGTPSGNGNGEVHMWTRENGKDDPSSNSIQTVERRSLSVLTYNSLIKAPVGREVTLIVSAYASNKCSSLGLIAQDFKHEPLVPSIIRSEIQLSDIDNPVHNLVLSSSKTQLGSSNSKAITYDQDQSTGVGIPTARSDGSIKFSEQGIYFVIFIAQGGSAADTRASGEILLGPQLNGKDIPNSNVIHSVRSGSNRGITCQTIVKAEANDKIRFVFSTTNEDLGLIATAEKNEPFVASLIATVFELGTRDNPVPYAQLSSSNSQWGCITPRKVELNNNDGSNRIRNNDGTIEIEEAGTYFVIAAGQVGSSDGKGNGDVHLWLRLNGKDIKDSNTVQTVDGDTIVLVCQAVIKIEAGDKLELVFSADVAKGKLGFVTSQPESKEKVPSMVFSAFKSSYTKSSKHYNKYNED
;
A
#
# COMPACT_ATOMS: atom_id res chain seq x y z
N MET A 1 -10.48 2.98 -14.20
CA MET A 1 -10.94 4.30 -14.69
C MET A 1 -10.03 5.37 -14.09
N LEU A 2 -9.66 6.37 -14.89
CA LEU A 2 -8.73 7.46 -14.57
C LEU A 2 -9.45 8.78 -14.84
N ALA A 3 -9.44 9.71 -13.89
CA ALA A 3 -9.81 11.10 -14.08
C ALA A 3 -8.64 11.97 -13.65
N ALA A 4 -8.25 12.96 -14.45
CA ALA A 4 -7.12 13.83 -14.16
C ALA A 4 -7.51 15.30 -14.27
N GLN A 5 -7.10 16.08 -13.28
CA GLN A 5 -7.32 17.51 -13.23
C GLN A 5 -6.14 18.23 -13.86
N THR A 6 -6.43 18.99 -14.90
CA THR A 6 -5.44 19.79 -15.62
C THR A 6 -5.75 21.27 -15.49
N GLY A 7 -4.73 22.12 -15.66
CA GLY A 7 -4.96 23.55 -15.82
C GLY A 7 -3.70 24.35 -16.14
N SER A 8 -3.89 25.65 -16.37
CA SER A 8 -2.84 26.61 -16.64
C SER A 8 -2.78 27.70 -15.55
N PRO A 9 -1.61 28.01 -14.95
CA PRO A 9 -1.46 29.17 -14.09
C PRO A 9 -1.71 30.47 -14.89
N ARG A 10 -2.22 31.50 -14.20
CA ARG A 10 -2.68 32.81 -14.75
C ARG A 10 -1.64 33.66 -15.54
N ARG A 11 -0.60 33.11 -16.17
CA ARG A 11 0.43 33.85 -16.93
C ARG A 11 1.02 33.13 -18.15
N VAL A 12 0.47 32.00 -18.64
CA VAL A 12 1.12 31.23 -19.74
C VAL A 12 0.16 30.74 -20.82
N ALA A 13 0.65 30.66 -22.06
CA ALA A 13 -0.08 30.39 -23.30
C ALA A 13 -0.91 29.09 -23.30
N ASN A 14 -1.91 29.04 -24.21
CA ASN A 14 -2.73 27.85 -24.50
C ASN A 14 -1.85 26.66 -24.91
N GLY A 15 -2.28 25.44 -24.60
CA GLY A 15 -1.61 24.23 -25.07
C GLY A 15 -2.40 22.95 -24.81
N ASP A 16 -1.92 21.86 -25.40
CA ASP A 16 -2.54 20.55 -25.30
C ASP A 16 -1.86 19.69 -24.23
N ILE A 17 -2.67 18.93 -23.48
CA ILE A 17 -2.19 17.93 -22.53
C ILE A 17 -2.50 16.55 -23.08
N HIS A 18 -1.46 15.75 -23.17
CA HIS A 18 -1.48 14.41 -23.74
C HIS A 18 -1.34 13.41 -22.59
N MET A 19 -2.29 12.48 -22.50
CA MET A 19 -2.25 11.41 -21.50
C MET A 19 -2.39 10.07 -22.19
N TRP A 20 -1.52 9.13 -21.82
CA TRP A 20 -1.65 7.74 -22.26
C TRP A 20 -1.39 6.77 -21.13
N MET A 21 -1.89 5.55 -21.31
CA MET A 21 -1.65 4.44 -20.41
C MET A 21 -0.99 3.28 -21.15
N GLN A 22 0.13 2.81 -20.59
CA GLN A 22 0.92 1.75 -21.20
C GLN A 22 1.01 0.53 -20.27
N LYS A 23 0.79 -0.66 -20.84
CA LYS A 23 1.06 -1.93 -20.16
C LYS A 23 2.57 -2.20 -20.19
N ARG A 24 3.12 -2.61 -19.04
CA ARG A 24 4.58 -2.71 -18.75
C ARG A 24 5.45 -3.45 -19.79
N ASN A 25 4.86 -4.25 -20.68
CA ASN A 25 5.56 -5.10 -21.65
C ASN A 25 5.13 -4.88 -23.11
N GLU A 26 4.33 -3.85 -23.41
CA GLU A 26 3.87 -3.55 -24.76
C GLU A 26 4.50 -2.24 -25.25
N ASN A 27 5.06 -2.25 -26.46
CA ASN A 27 5.74 -1.08 -27.04
C ASN A 27 4.78 0.01 -27.53
N GLU A 28 3.49 -0.31 -27.65
CA GLU A 28 2.44 0.65 -27.99
C GLU A 28 1.49 0.77 -26.79
N PRO A 29 1.09 1.98 -26.37
CA PRO A 29 0.10 2.14 -25.33
C PRO A 29 -1.27 1.71 -25.83
N ASN A 30 -2.02 1.15 -24.90
CA ASN A 30 -3.33 0.55 -25.17
C ASN A 30 -4.43 1.59 -25.28
N SER A 31 -4.12 2.85 -24.95
CA SER A 31 -5.08 3.94 -24.89
C SER A 31 -4.47 5.31 -24.60
N ASN A 32 -4.93 6.33 -25.34
CA ASN A 32 -4.48 7.72 -25.19
C ASN A 32 -5.69 8.69 -25.26
N SER A 33 -5.54 9.89 -24.71
CA SER A 33 -6.46 11.03 -24.89
C SER A 33 -5.71 12.37 -24.92
N ILE A 34 -6.26 13.35 -25.63
CA ILE A 34 -5.77 14.74 -25.68
C ILE A 34 -6.87 15.69 -25.25
N GLN A 35 -6.50 16.72 -24.49
CA GLN A 35 -7.37 17.85 -24.18
C GLN A 35 -6.60 19.17 -24.27
N SER A 36 -7.19 20.11 -25.00
CA SER A 36 -6.70 21.48 -25.08
C SER A 36 -7.10 22.22 -23.80
N VAL A 37 -6.13 22.90 -23.17
CA VAL A 37 -6.35 23.73 -21.98
C VAL A 37 -6.15 25.18 -22.35
N GLU A 38 -7.21 25.97 -22.17
CA GLU A 38 -7.17 27.41 -22.39
C GLU A 38 -6.53 28.14 -21.21
N TYR A 39 -5.99 29.33 -21.48
CA TYR A 39 -5.37 30.20 -20.51
C TYR A 39 -6.21 30.40 -19.25
N GLY A 40 -5.66 30.06 -18.08
CA GLY A 40 -6.34 30.27 -16.79
C GLY A 40 -7.53 29.35 -16.53
N SER A 41 -7.76 28.35 -17.38
CA SER A 41 -8.82 27.36 -17.22
C SER A 41 -8.34 26.10 -16.52
N THR A 42 -9.26 25.42 -15.85
CA THR A 42 -9.11 24.04 -15.36
C THR A 42 -10.01 23.11 -16.14
N SER A 43 -9.54 21.89 -16.41
CA SER A 43 -10.29 20.90 -17.17
C SER A 43 -10.08 19.48 -16.65
N VAL A 44 -11.12 18.65 -16.74
CA VAL A 44 -11.07 17.23 -16.35
C VAL A 44 -10.92 16.33 -17.58
N LEU A 45 -9.90 15.48 -17.57
CA LEU A 45 -9.69 14.44 -18.56
C LEU A 45 -10.11 13.08 -17.99
N VAL A 46 -10.96 12.33 -18.70
CA VAL A 46 -11.52 11.06 -18.20
C VAL A 46 -11.22 9.92 -19.15
N TYR A 47 -10.89 8.77 -18.58
CA TYR A 47 -10.43 7.62 -19.31
C TYR A 47 -10.85 6.29 -18.66
N ALA A 48 -11.29 5.29 -19.45
CA ALA A 48 -11.62 3.94 -18.96
C ALA A 48 -11.05 2.82 -19.87
N THR A 49 -10.45 1.80 -19.26
CA THR A 49 -9.85 0.63 -19.92
C THR A 49 -10.22 -0.66 -19.20
N VAL A 50 -10.18 -1.76 -19.93
CA VAL A 50 -10.27 -3.13 -19.42
C VAL A 50 -9.01 -3.88 -19.85
N PHE A 51 -8.36 -4.60 -18.93
CA PHE A 51 -7.21 -5.43 -19.27
C PHE A 51 -7.43 -6.85 -18.81
N GLU A 52 -6.93 -7.80 -19.60
CA GLU A 52 -6.73 -9.17 -19.15
C GLU A 52 -5.40 -9.27 -18.40
N THR A 53 -5.45 -9.77 -17.17
CA THR A 53 -4.27 -10.15 -16.40
C THR A 53 -4.19 -11.67 -16.31
N PRO A 54 -3.01 -12.29 -16.47
CA PRO A 54 -2.81 -13.68 -16.06
C PRO A 54 -3.28 -13.88 -14.62
N VAL A 55 -3.73 -15.09 -14.29
CA VAL A 55 -4.35 -15.47 -13.00
C VAL A 55 -3.44 -15.13 -11.79
N ASP A 56 -2.15 -14.90 -12.04
CA ASP A 56 -1.11 -14.64 -11.04
C ASP A 56 -0.58 -13.19 -11.03
N CYS A 57 -1.20 -12.26 -11.76
CA CYS A 57 -0.77 -10.86 -11.79
C CYS A 57 -1.62 -9.99 -10.85
N THR A 58 -1.14 -9.79 -9.63
CA THR A 58 -1.65 -8.73 -8.75
C THR A 58 -1.23 -7.38 -9.33
N PHE A 59 -2.17 -6.72 -10.01
CA PHE A 59 -2.08 -5.37 -10.59
C PHE A 59 -1.27 -5.21 -11.89
N ALA A 60 -1.98 -4.92 -12.99
CA ALA A 60 -1.37 -4.25 -14.13
C ALA A 60 -0.94 -2.84 -13.68
N PHE A 61 0.37 -2.62 -13.52
CA PHE A 61 0.90 -1.28 -13.28
C PHE A 61 0.56 -0.38 -14.47
N LEU A 62 -0.34 0.57 -14.23
CA LEU A 62 -0.67 1.63 -15.15
C LEU A 62 0.39 2.73 -15.06
N TYR A 63 1.25 2.81 -16.06
CA TYR A 63 2.05 4.01 -16.26
C TYR A 63 1.20 5.05 -16.99
N SER A 64 0.90 6.16 -16.32
CA SER A 64 0.51 7.39 -17.01
C SER A 64 1.78 8.20 -17.25
N ALA A 65 2.01 8.59 -18.49
CA ALA A 65 3.06 9.54 -18.84
C ALA A 65 2.41 10.78 -19.45
N PHE A 66 3.01 11.93 -19.15
CA PHE A 66 2.54 13.24 -19.55
C PHE A 66 3.61 13.86 -20.44
N THR A 67 3.29 14.16 -21.69
CA THR A 67 4.09 15.07 -22.51
C THR A 67 3.44 16.43 -22.52
N PHE A 68 4.24 17.44 -22.16
CA PHE A 68 3.89 18.84 -22.32
C PHE A 68 4.68 19.33 -23.54
N ASN A 69 4.03 19.38 -24.69
CA ASN A 69 4.65 19.97 -25.87
C ASN A 69 4.61 21.50 -25.71
N GLU A 70 5.78 22.13 -25.74
CA GLU A 70 6.00 23.57 -25.90
C GLU A 70 5.65 24.54 -24.74
N CYS A 71 5.04 24.09 -23.63
CA CYS A 71 4.78 24.97 -22.45
C CYS A 71 5.11 24.31 -21.09
N PRO A 72 6.23 24.65 -20.42
CA PRO A 72 6.67 24.02 -19.16
C PRO A 72 5.83 24.36 -17.91
N SER A 73 4.74 25.12 -18.07
CA SER A 73 3.87 25.56 -16.98
C SER A 73 2.48 24.93 -16.99
N LEU A 74 2.14 24.14 -18.02
CA LEU A 74 0.94 23.31 -18.02
C LEU A 74 1.21 22.09 -17.14
N GLY A 75 0.24 21.69 -16.34
CA GLY A 75 0.45 20.61 -15.38
C GLY A 75 -0.82 20.08 -14.76
N LEU A 76 -0.65 19.01 -14.00
CA LEU A 76 -1.66 18.48 -13.12
C LEU A 76 -1.78 19.39 -11.90
N ILE A 77 -3.01 19.72 -11.51
CA ILE A 77 -3.26 20.68 -10.42
C ILE A 77 -4.01 19.99 -9.30
N ALA A 78 -3.52 20.12 -8.07
CA ALA A 78 -4.31 19.86 -6.87
C ALA A 78 -4.60 21.20 -6.17
N THR A 79 -5.87 21.43 -5.81
CA THR A 79 -6.30 22.65 -5.10
C THR A 79 -7.22 22.28 -3.95
N GLN A 80 -7.16 23.04 -2.86
CA GLN A 80 -8.09 22.88 -1.74
C GLN A 80 -8.83 24.20 -1.52
N PRO A 81 -10.04 24.36 -2.07
CA PRO A 81 -10.85 25.54 -1.81
C PRO A 81 -11.28 25.61 -0.33
N GLU A 82 -11.52 26.83 0.18
CA GLU A 82 -11.94 27.01 1.57
C GLU A 82 -13.28 26.33 1.85
N ASN A 83 -13.32 25.47 2.88
CA ASN A 83 -14.51 24.72 3.31
C ASN A 83 -15.03 23.67 2.31
N GLU A 84 -14.15 23.17 1.43
CA GLU A 84 -14.45 22.10 0.49
C GLU A 84 -13.38 20.99 0.58
N PRO A 85 -13.71 19.75 0.18
CA PRO A 85 -12.71 18.69 0.08
C PRO A 85 -11.64 19.02 -0.98
N LEU A 86 -10.45 18.41 -0.82
CA LEU A 86 -9.35 18.53 -1.77
C LEU A 86 -9.81 18.14 -3.18
N VAL A 87 -9.45 18.95 -4.18
CA VAL A 87 -9.46 18.60 -5.60
C VAL A 87 -8.13 17.90 -5.89
N PRO A 88 -8.09 16.55 -5.95
CA PRO A 88 -6.87 15.83 -6.31
C PRO A 88 -6.49 16.08 -7.76
N SER A 89 -5.18 15.97 -8.03
CA SER A 89 -4.64 16.10 -9.38
C SER A 89 -4.94 14.90 -10.29
N ILE A 90 -5.08 13.71 -9.71
CA ILE A 90 -5.47 12.47 -10.39
C ILE A 90 -6.30 11.61 -9.45
N ILE A 91 -7.41 11.06 -9.96
CA ILE A 91 -8.20 10.00 -9.32
C ILE A 91 -8.12 8.73 -10.17
N ILE A 92 -7.59 7.65 -9.60
CA ILE A 92 -7.56 6.32 -10.23
C ILE A 92 -8.46 5.39 -9.43
N SER A 93 -9.46 4.83 -10.11
CA SER A 93 -10.33 3.78 -9.55
C SER A 93 -10.13 2.50 -10.35
N THR A 94 -9.60 1.47 -9.71
CA THR A 94 -9.43 0.13 -10.31
C THR A 94 -10.52 -0.80 -9.80
N LEU A 95 -11.23 -1.46 -10.72
CA LEU A 95 -12.26 -2.43 -10.41
C LEU A 95 -11.83 -3.79 -10.96
N GLN A 96 -11.76 -4.80 -10.10
CA GLN A 96 -11.68 -6.18 -10.56
C GLN A 96 -13.09 -6.62 -10.95
N VAL A 97 -13.28 -6.92 -12.23
CA VAL A 97 -14.61 -7.27 -12.76
C VAL A 97 -14.85 -8.79 -12.76
N SER A 98 -13.79 -9.61 -12.70
CA SER A 98 -13.92 -11.06 -12.50
C SER A 98 -12.69 -11.66 -11.81
N GLY A 99 -12.90 -12.72 -11.02
CA GLY A 99 -11.84 -13.57 -10.46
C GLY A 99 -12.10 -15.05 -10.78
N GLY A 100 -11.02 -15.82 -11.03
CA GLY A 100 -11.10 -17.26 -11.32
C GLY A 100 -11.36 -17.64 -12.78
N THR A 101 -11.72 -18.90 -13.02
CA THR A 101 -11.92 -19.49 -14.37
C THR A 101 -13.24 -19.10 -15.05
N ASN A 102 -14.17 -18.49 -14.31
CA ASN A 102 -15.45 -18.03 -14.85
C ASN A 102 -15.30 -16.61 -15.43
N THR A 103 -14.97 -16.54 -16.72
CA THR A 103 -14.87 -15.26 -17.42
C THR A 103 -16.27 -14.65 -17.64
N ILE A 104 -16.45 -13.38 -17.32
CA ILE A 104 -17.66 -12.62 -17.62
C ILE A 104 -17.56 -11.97 -19.01
N PRO A 105 -18.69 -11.63 -19.67
CA PRO A 105 -18.65 -10.85 -20.91
C PRO A 105 -18.08 -9.45 -20.69
N TYR A 106 -17.12 -9.05 -21.53
CA TYR A 106 -16.56 -7.69 -21.57
C TYR A 106 -16.00 -7.36 -22.95
N ALA A 107 -15.85 -6.07 -23.24
CA ALA A 107 -15.11 -5.58 -24.39
C ALA A 107 -14.49 -4.20 -24.13
N GLN A 108 -13.35 -3.95 -24.76
CA GLN A 108 -12.77 -2.63 -24.95
C GLN A 108 -12.56 -2.39 -26.45
N LEU A 109 -13.27 -1.39 -26.98
CA LEU A 109 -13.32 -1.02 -28.37
C LEU A 109 -12.74 0.38 -28.58
N PHE A 110 -12.22 0.63 -29.77
CA PHE A 110 -11.76 1.96 -30.14
C PHE A 110 -11.97 2.26 -31.63
N SER A 111 -11.97 3.56 -31.96
CA SER A 111 -11.87 4.06 -33.33
C SER A 111 -10.53 4.77 -33.54
N SER A 112 -9.69 4.22 -34.40
CA SER A 112 -8.48 4.86 -34.90
C SER A 112 -8.76 5.97 -35.94
N LYS A 113 -10.03 6.12 -36.35
CA LYS A 113 -10.48 7.06 -37.39
C LYS A 113 -11.09 8.32 -36.80
N THR A 114 -10.81 9.42 -37.48
CA THR A 114 -11.58 10.66 -37.38
C THR A 114 -12.93 10.50 -38.07
N GLN A 115 -14.00 10.85 -37.37
CA GLN A 115 -15.39 10.72 -37.81
C GLN A 115 -16.06 12.09 -37.65
N LEU A 116 -16.11 12.83 -38.75
CA LEU A 116 -16.80 14.11 -38.79
C LEU A 116 -18.31 13.90 -38.82
N GLY A 117 -19.03 14.67 -38.01
CA GLY A 117 -20.47 14.59 -37.96
C GLY A 117 -21.10 15.24 -39.18
N ASN A 118 -22.34 14.84 -39.46
CA ASN A 118 -23.26 15.68 -40.21
C ASN A 118 -24.35 16.21 -39.28
N SER A 119 -25.21 17.11 -39.78
CA SER A 119 -26.33 17.66 -38.99
C SER A 119 -27.40 16.63 -38.62
N ASN A 120 -27.23 15.36 -39.00
CA ASN A 120 -28.02 14.23 -38.53
C ASN A 120 -27.13 13.30 -37.69
N SER A 121 -27.75 12.49 -36.85
CA SER A 121 -27.06 11.50 -36.02
C SER A 121 -26.33 10.47 -36.87
N ASP A 122 -25.03 10.28 -36.63
CA ASP A 122 -24.18 9.26 -37.24
C ASP A 122 -23.83 8.16 -36.24
N VAL A 123 -23.82 6.92 -36.71
CA VAL A 123 -23.37 5.79 -35.90
C VAL A 123 -21.85 5.81 -35.84
N VAL A 124 -21.32 5.67 -34.63
CA VAL A 124 -19.88 5.61 -34.40
C VAL A 124 -19.32 4.34 -35.05
N VAL A 125 -18.31 4.50 -35.87
CA VAL A 125 -17.54 3.41 -36.47
C VAL A 125 -16.44 2.98 -35.49
N MET A 126 -16.39 1.69 -35.16
CA MET A 126 -15.27 1.08 -34.44
C MET A 126 -14.43 0.27 -35.43
N ASP A 127 -13.11 0.39 -35.36
CA ASP A 127 -12.19 -0.33 -36.25
C ASP A 127 -11.08 -1.10 -35.52
N GLY A 128 -11.10 -1.08 -34.18
CA GLY A 128 -10.22 -1.89 -33.36
C GLY A 128 -10.86 -2.31 -32.03
N SER A 129 -10.25 -3.32 -31.43
CA SER A 129 -10.57 -3.81 -30.10
C SER A 129 -9.30 -4.21 -29.38
N SER A 130 -9.17 -3.83 -28.11
CA SER A 130 -8.01 -4.18 -27.28
C SER A 130 -8.26 -5.44 -26.45
N ALA A 131 -9.52 -5.72 -26.11
CA ALA A 131 -9.92 -6.90 -25.35
C ALA A 131 -11.39 -7.23 -25.66
N VAL A 132 -11.73 -8.49 -25.89
CA VAL A 132 -13.11 -8.94 -26.15
C VAL A 132 -13.28 -10.35 -25.61
N ASN A 133 -14.27 -10.53 -24.73
CA ASN A 133 -14.63 -11.85 -24.22
C ASN A 133 -16.15 -12.01 -24.22
N LYS A 134 -16.63 -13.12 -24.81
CA LYS A 134 -18.04 -13.53 -24.86
C LYS A 134 -19.04 -12.52 -25.46
N LEU A 135 -18.56 -11.42 -26.05
CA LEU A 135 -19.38 -10.46 -26.79
C LEU A 135 -19.14 -10.62 -28.30
N ASP A 136 -20.22 -10.54 -29.07
CA ASP A 136 -20.15 -10.55 -30.53
C ASP A 136 -20.00 -9.10 -31.01
N ILE A 137 -18.85 -8.78 -31.59
CA ILE A 137 -18.57 -7.42 -32.05
C ILE A 137 -18.51 -7.44 -33.57
N THR A 138 -19.49 -6.81 -34.21
CA THR A 138 -19.53 -6.74 -35.67
C THR A 138 -18.81 -5.46 -36.11
N THR A 139 -17.48 -5.55 -36.28
CA THR A 139 -16.65 -4.46 -36.80
C THR A 139 -16.61 -4.40 -38.33
N ALA A 140 -17.03 -5.48 -39.01
CA ALA A 140 -16.83 -5.69 -40.44
C ALA A 140 -17.67 -4.79 -41.38
N GLU A 141 -18.68 -4.06 -40.87
CA GLU A 141 -19.63 -3.32 -41.74
C GLU A 141 -19.89 -1.85 -41.36
N LYS A 142 -18.96 -1.12 -40.72
CA LYS A 142 -19.12 0.33 -40.42
C LYS A 142 -20.17 0.73 -39.36
N HIS A 143 -20.66 -0.16 -38.50
CA HIS A 143 -21.80 0.17 -37.62
C HIS A 143 -21.55 0.20 -36.10
N GLY A 144 -20.34 -0.04 -35.58
CA GLY A 144 -20.05 0.08 -34.13
C GLY A 144 -21.07 -0.61 -33.21
N ILE A 145 -21.65 -1.73 -33.65
CA ILE A 145 -22.68 -2.47 -32.93
C ILE A 145 -22.02 -3.48 -32.00
N ILE A 146 -22.35 -3.39 -30.72
CA ILE A 146 -21.99 -4.38 -29.70
C ILE A 146 -23.19 -5.29 -29.49
N LYS A 147 -23.06 -6.58 -29.83
CA LYS A 147 -24.10 -7.58 -29.61
C LYS A 147 -23.78 -8.40 -28.36
N TYR A 148 -24.73 -8.44 -27.44
CA TYR A 148 -24.59 -9.12 -26.16
C TYR A 148 -25.10 -10.55 -26.28
N ASN A 149 -24.26 -11.53 -26.00
CA ASN A 149 -24.63 -12.94 -26.15
C ASN A 149 -25.32 -13.52 -24.90
N GLU A 150 -25.14 -12.88 -23.75
CA GLU A 150 -25.66 -13.32 -22.48
C GLU A 150 -26.47 -12.19 -21.84
N ALA A 151 -27.64 -12.53 -21.28
CA ALA A 151 -28.43 -11.59 -20.51
C ALA A 151 -27.69 -11.19 -19.20
N GLY A 152 -27.98 -10.00 -18.70
CA GLY A 152 -27.43 -9.52 -17.44
C GLY A 152 -27.49 -8.01 -17.29
N ILE A 153 -26.87 -7.54 -16.20
CA ILE A 153 -26.68 -6.12 -15.94
C ILE A 153 -25.29 -5.73 -16.42
N TYR A 154 -25.21 -4.71 -17.28
CA TYR A 154 -23.96 -4.26 -17.89
C TYR A 154 -23.66 -2.81 -17.54
N PHE A 155 -22.39 -2.54 -17.31
CA PHE A 155 -21.87 -1.17 -17.32
C PHE A 155 -21.24 -0.88 -18.69
N LEU A 156 -21.52 0.30 -19.22
CA LEU A 156 -20.95 0.82 -20.45
C LEU A 156 -20.45 2.24 -20.22
N ILE A 157 -19.27 2.54 -20.75
CA ILE A 157 -18.72 3.89 -20.77
C ILE A 157 -18.04 4.14 -22.12
N ALA A 158 -18.29 5.33 -22.66
CA ALA A 158 -17.74 5.82 -23.91
C ALA A 158 -17.06 7.17 -23.68
N CYS A 159 -15.79 7.26 -24.06
CA CYS A 159 -15.01 8.50 -24.00
C CYS A 159 -14.64 8.90 -25.42
N GLY A 160 -15.33 9.89 -25.97
CA GLY A 160 -15.06 10.44 -27.30
C GLY A 160 -14.10 11.62 -27.23
N GLN A 161 -13.02 11.58 -28.00
CA GLN A 161 -12.21 12.77 -28.27
C GLN A 161 -12.92 13.60 -29.34
N VAL A 162 -13.40 14.78 -28.98
CA VAL A 162 -14.20 15.65 -29.83
C VAL A 162 -13.43 16.92 -30.19
N GLY A 163 -13.60 17.42 -31.41
CA GLY A 163 -12.86 18.59 -31.91
C GLY A 163 -13.04 18.78 -33.42
N SER A 164 -12.12 19.51 -34.07
CA SER A 164 -12.04 19.60 -35.55
C SER A 164 -10.97 18.67 -36.14
N ALA A 165 -11.20 18.17 -37.36
CA ALA A 165 -10.24 17.35 -38.10
C ALA A 165 -9.09 18.12 -38.76
N LYS A 166 -9.14 19.46 -38.75
CA LYS A 166 -8.16 20.37 -39.34
C LYS A 166 -7.92 21.54 -38.39
N ASP A 167 -6.80 22.25 -38.56
CA ASP A 167 -6.54 23.56 -37.94
C ASP A 167 -7.53 24.61 -38.48
N THR A 168 -8.80 24.44 -38.14
CA THR A 168 -9.92 25.31 -38.50
C THR A 168 -10.46 25.92 -37.24
N ASP A 169 -10.92 27.16 -37.30
CA ASP A 169 -11.60 27.83 -36.19
C ASP A 169 -13.06 27.35 -36.01
N ALA A 170 -13.35 26.10 -36.38
CA ALA A 170 -14.68 25.51 -36.34
C ALA A 170 -15.21 25.50 -34.90
N SER A 171 -16.40 26.08 -34.71
CA SER A 171 -17.07 26.11 -33.42
C SER A 171 -18.47 25.51 -33.56
N GLY A 172 -18.99 24.92 -32.48
CA GLY A 172 -20.25 24.19 -32.47
C GLY A 172 -20.33 23.21 -31.30
N GLU A 173 -21.30 22.31 -31.35
CA GLU A 173 -21.54 21.30 -30.33
C GLU A 173 -21.32 19.92 -30.91
N VAL A 174 -20.81 19.01 -30.09
CA VAL A 174 -20.74 17.58 -30.36
C VAL A 174 -21.53 16.85 -29.29
N HIS A 175 -22.45 15.99 -29.75
CA HIS A 175 -23.37 15.23 -28.91
C HIS A 175 -23.02 13.75 -29.02
N LEU A 176 -23.09 12.98 -27.92
CA LEU A 176 -22.78 11.55 -27.89
C LEU A 176 -23.76 10.80 -26.98
N TRP A 177 -24.39 9.76 -27.51
CA TRP A 177 -25.33 8.93 -26.75
C TRP A 177 -25.33 7.47 -27.21
N MET A 178 -26.12 6.64 -26.54
CA MET A 178 -26.24 5.21 -26.81
C MET A 178 -27.65 4.84 -27.28
N ARG A 179 -27.75 3.85 -28.18
CA ARG A 179 -29.02 3.21 -28.59
C ARG A 179 -29.01 1.74 -28.19
N LEU A 180 -30.13 1.27 -27.62
CA LEU A 180 -30.44 -0.14 -27.41
C LEU A 180 -31.46 -0.57 -28.45
N ASN A 181 -31.10 -1.53 -29.31
CA ASN A 181 -31.96 -2.05 -30.37
C ASN A 181 -32.57 -0.93 -31.23
N GLU A 182 -31.72 -0.02 -31.71
CA GLU A 182 -32.08 1.15 -32.54
C GLU A 182 -32.90 2.24 -31.83
N LYS A 183 -33.22 2.06 -30.55
CA LYS A 183 -33.90 3.06 -29.72
C LYS A 183 -32.91 3.77 -28.80
N ASP A 184 -32.98 5.09 -28.73
CA ASP A 184 -32.13 5.87 -27.82
C ASP A 184 -32.33 5.43 -26.35
N ILE A 185 -31.21 5.21 -25.65
CA ILE A 185 -31.20 5.00 -24.20
C ILE A 185 -31.44 6.36 -23.56
N ALA A 186 -32.53 6.48 -22.81
CA ALA A 186 -32.87 7.71 -22.11
C ALA A 186 -31.71 8.15 -21.21
N ASN A 187 -31.46 9.47 -21.15
CA ASN A 187 -30.48 10.07 -20.26
C ASN A 187 -29.04 9.53 -20.44
N SER A 188 -28.69 9.04 -21.64
CA SER A 188 -27.31 8.67 -22.01
C SER A 188 -26.58 9.75 -22.82
N ASN A 189 -27.27 10.82 -23.22
CA ASN A 189 -26.74 11.85 -24.10
C ASN A 189 -25.92 12.90 -23.35
N THR A 190 -24.74 13.23 -23.87
CA THR A 190 -23.90 14.31 -23.34
C THR A 190 -23.48 15.26 -24.46
N ILE A 191 -23.33 16.54 -24.12
CA ILE A 191 -22.92 17.60 -25.05
C ILE A 191 -21.57 18.19 -24.62
N LYS A 192 -20.72 18.49 -25.60
CA LYS A 192 -19.56 19.36 -25.43
C LYS A 192 -19.58 20.47 -26.49
N THR A 193 -19.45 21.72 -26.04
CA THR A 193 -19.19 22.84 -26.95
C THR A 193 -17.70 22.87 -27.30
N ILE A 194 -17.41 23.01 -28.59
CA ILE A 194 -16.08 23.16 -29.17
C ILE A 194 -15.96 24.58 -29.71
N ARG A 195 -14.83 25.23 -29.38
CA ARG A 195 -14.46 26.54 -29.89
C ARG A 195 -13.14 26.48 -30.63
N ASN A 196 -13.06 27.22 -31.73
CA ASN A 196 -11.83 27.38 -32.51
C ASN A 196 -11.13 26.05 -32.85
N GLY A 197 -11.91 24.99 -33.06
CA GLY A 197 -11.41 23.66 -33.36
C GLY A 197 -10.75 22.92 -32.18
N ASN A 198 -10.79 23.45 -30.95
CA ASN A 198 -10.15 22.87 -29.77
C ASN A 198 -10.58 21.41 -29.54
N THR A 199 -9.67 20.62 -29.01
CA THR A 199 -9.95 19.21 -28.69
C THR A 199 -10.39 19.07 -27.23
N ALA A 200 -11.44 18.31 -27.00
CA ALA A 200 -11.94 17.98 -25.68
C ALA A 200 -12.35 16.51 -25.57
N VAL A 201 -12.65 16.05 -24.36
CA VAL A 201 -13.22 14.71 -24.13
C VAL A 201 -14.67 14.82 -23.70
N LEU A 202 -15.50 13.98 -24.30
CA LEU A 202 -16.92 13.82 -24.03
C LEU A 202 -17.16 12.42 -23.47
N VAL A 203 -17.87 12.32 -22.34
CA VAL A 203 -18.12 11.04 -21.66
C VAL A 203 -19.62 10.72 -21.71
N SER A 204 -19.97 9.51 -22.11
CA SER A 204 -21.32 8.95 -22.02
C SER A 204 -21.26 7.60 -21.30
N GLN A 205 -22.12 7.39 -20.29
CA GLN A 205 -22.10 6.19 -19.45
C GLN A 205 -23.50 5.68 -19.16
N THR A 206 -23.64 4.37 -18.95
CA THR A 206 -24.91 3.77 -18.50
C THR A 206 -24.70 2.43 -17.78
N VAL A 207 -25.50 2.18 -16.74
CA VAL A 207 -25.79 0.83 -16.25
C VAL A 207 -27.14 0.42 -16.83
N VAL A 208 -27.16 -0.67 -17.59
CA VAL A 208 -28.36 -1.11 -18.32
C VAL A 208 -28.52 -2.62 -18.23
N LYS A 209 -29.78 -3.06 -18.07
CA LYS A 209 -30.16 -4.45 -18.22
C LYS A 209 -30.25 -4.80 -19.70
N LEU A 210 -29.54 -5.85 -20.12
CA LEU A 210 -29.53 -6.32 -21.50
C LEU A 210 -29.99 -7.78 -21.55
N GLU A 211 -30.81 -8.08 -22.54
CA GLU A 211 -31.22 -9.43 -22.90
C GLU A 211 -30.21 -10.05 -23.88
N ALA A 212 -30.21 -11.39 -23.97
CA ALA A 212 -29.39 -12.06 -24.97
C ALA A 212 -29.82 -11.64 -26.38
N LYS A 213 -28.83 -11.29 -27.22
CA LYS A 213 -28.91 -10.74 -28.58
C LYS A 213 -29.25 -9.26 -28.67
N ASP A 214 -29.40 -8.56 -27.55
CA ASP A 214 -29.52 -7.11 -27.57
C ASP A 214 -28.30 -6.48 -28.23
N LYS A 215 -28.56 -5.35 -28.89
CA LYS A 215 -27.56 -4.58 -29.63
C LYS A 215 -27.45 -3.19 -29.03
N VAL A 216 -26.25 -2.82 -28.60
CA VAL A 216 -25.93 -1.44 -28.24
C VAL A 216 -25.14 -0.77 -29.37
N GLN A 217 -25.54 0.45 -29.71
CA GLN A 217 -24.88 1.32 -30.68
C GLN A 217 -24.48 2.62 -29.99
N LEU A 218 -23.36 3.20 -30.42
CA LEU A 218 -23.01 4.58 -30.08
C LEU A 218 -23.32 5.47 -31.26
N VAL A 219 -23.84 6.65 -30.95
CA VAL A 219 -24.31 7.61 -31.94
C VAL A 219 -23.82 8.98 -31.52
N PHE A 220 -23.39 9.78 -32.50
CA PHE A 220 -22.98 11.14 -32.29
C PHE A 220 -23.60 12.07 -33.34
N SER A 221 -23.70 13.36 -33.03
CA SER A 221 -24.12 14.40 -33.98
C SER A 221 -23.34 15.67 -33.73
N THR A 222 -23.32 16.57 -34.72
CA THR A 222 -22.66 17.86 -34.59
C THR A 222 -23.50 18.99 -35.17
N THR A 223 -23.42 20.17 -34.57
CA THR A 223 -24.02 21.38 -35.15
C THR A 223 -23.17 21.98 -36.26
N ASN A 224 -21.91 21.58 -36.35
CA ASN A 224 -20.97 21.97 -37.40
C ASN A 224 -20.30 20.71 -38.00
N LYS A 225 -20.42 20.56 -39.32
CA LYS A 225 -19.89 19.40 -40.08
C LYS A 225 -18.35 19.27 -40.07
N GLU A 226 -17.65 20.30 -39.62
CA GLU A 226 -16.18 20.27 -39.46
C GLU A 226 -15.78 19.69 -38.10
N LEU A 227 -16.74 19.50 -37.19
CA LEU A 227 -16.54 18.87 -35.90
C LEU A 227 -16.88 17.38 -35.94
N GLY A 228 -16.34 16.62 -34.99
CA GLY A 228 -16.72 15.23 -34.77
C GLY A 228 -15.81 14.53 -33.76
N LEU A 229 -15.71 13.21 -33.88
CA LEU A 229 -14.77 12.38 -33.12
C LEU A 229 -13.41 12.40 -33.80
N ILE A 230 -12.37 12.92 -33.14
CA ILE A 230 -11.08 13.22 -33.75
C ILE A 230 -10.01 12.23 -33.30
N ALA A 231 -9.51 11.43 -34.22
CA ALA A 231 -8.31 10.65 -34.00
C ALA A 231 -7.08 11.47 -34.40
N SER A 232 -6.03 11.45 -33.58
CA SER A 232 -4.83 12.25 -33.79
C SER A 232 -3.57 11.43 -33.50
N LYS A 233 -2.52 11.61 -34.31
CA LYS A 233 -1.23 10.94 -34.11
C LYS A 233 -0.13 12.00 -34.04
N PRO A 234 0.10 12.59 -32.85
CA PRO A 234 1.16 13.57 -32.68
C PRO A 234 2.54 12.96 -32.99
N LYS A 235 3.50 13.80 -33.36
CA LYS A 235 4.82 13.33 -33.78
C LYS A 235 5.53 12.65 -32.60
N ASN A 236 6.05 11.43 -32.83
CA ASN A 236 6.70 10.59 -31.82
C ASN A 236 5.79 10.17 -30.66
N GLU A 237 4.49 10.35 -30.81
CA GLU A 237 3.50 9.90 -29.83
C GLU A 237 2.61 8.82 -30.45
N PRO A 238 2.04 7.96 -29.61
CA PRO A 238 1.11 6.94 -30.07
C PRO A 238 -0.23 7.55 -30.50
N LEU A 239 -0.97 6.81 -31.32
CA LEU A 239 -2.26 7.26 -31.82
C LEU A 239 -3.24 7.51 -30.67
N VAL A 240 -3.86 8.68 -30.70
CA VAL A 240 -4.99 9.04 -29.86
C VAL A 240 -6.28 8.74 -30.62
N PRO A 241 -7.05 7.72 -30.21
CA PRO A 241 -8.26 7.31 -30.91
C PRO A 241 -9.37 8.37 -30.76
N GLY A 242 -10.23 8.46 -31.77
CA GLY A 242 -11.37 9.39 -31.74
C GLY A 242 -12.42 9.01 -30.70
N ILE A 243 -12.48 7.73 -30.31
CA ILE A 243 -13.35 7.26 -29.21
C ILE A 243 -12.86 5.93 -28.68
N ILE A 244 -13.06 5.70 -27.38
CA ILE A 244 -12.85 4.43 -26.68
C ILE A 244 -14.14 4.06 -25.96
N VAL A 245 -14.49 2.77 -26.02
CA VAL A 245 -15.68 2.23 -25.35
C VAL A 245 -15.28 1.02 -24.53
N SER A 246 -15.66 1.02 -23.26
CA SER A 246 -15.51 -0.12 -22.37
C SER A 246 -16.88 -0.61 -21.93
N THR A 247 -17.10 -1.92 -21.98
CA THR A 247 -18.31 -2.57 -21.46
C THR A 247 -17.95 -3.85 -20.74
N PHE A 248 -18.67 -4.14 -19.65
CA PHE A 248 -18.54 -5.41 -18.92
C PHE A 248 -19.82 -5.76 -18.17
N ARG A 249 -20.05 -7.05 -17.97
CA ARG A 249 -21.17 -7.56 -17.19
C ARG A 249 -20.89 -7.40 -15.69
N LEU A 250 -21.80 -6.77 -14.99
CA LEU A 250 -21.80 -6.63 -13.53
C LEU A 250 -22.37 -7.86 -12.82
N SER A 251 -23.46 -8.41 -13.36
CA SER A 251 -24.14 -9.60 -12.82
C SER A 251 -25.00 -10.27 -13.88
N ASN A 252 -25.36 -11.53 -13.65
CA ASN A 252 -26.41 -12.17 -14.44
C ASN A 252 -27.78 -11.62 -14.02
N GLU A 253 -28.80 -11.88 -14.83
CA GLU A 253 -30.15 -11.40 -14.56
C GLU A 253 -30.82 -12.12 -13.38
N GLU A 254 -30.47 -13.39 -13.15
CA GLU A 254 -31.08 -14.20 -12.10
C GLU A 254 -30.69 -13.73 -10.69
N ASN A 255 -29.48 -13.20 -10.53
CA ASN A 255 -28.95 -12.67 -9.27
C ASN A 255 -28.31 -11.30 -9.53
N PRO A 256 -29.12 -10.26 -9.76
CA PRO A 256 -28.61 -8.93 -10.04
C PRO A 256 -27.86 -8.40 -8.82
N ILE A 257 -26.69 -7.82 -9.04
CA ILE A 257 -26.00 -7.08 -7.99
C ILE A 257 -26.76 -5.80 -7.64
N THR A 258 -26.44 -5.19 -6.51
CA THR A 258 -26.95 -3.86 -6.17
C THR A 258 -26.38 -2.80 -7.12
N TYR A 259 -27.24 -2.03 -7.79
CA TYR A 259 -26.87 -0.98 -8.75
C TYR A 259 -27.90 0.14 -8.85
N ALA A 260 -27.51 1.28 -9.40
CA ALA A 260 -28.38 2.36 -9.83
C ALA A 260 -27.81 3.12 -11.03
N GLN A 261 -28.69 3.51 -11.94
CA GLN A 261 -28.51 4.52 -12.95
C GLN A 261 -29.52 5.63 -12.65
N LEU A 262 -29.02 6.79 -12.26
CA LEU A 262 -29.83 7.95 -11.89
C LEU A 262 -29.45 9.13 -12.79
N SER A 263 -30.35 10.08 -12.96
CA SER A 263 -30.06 11.29 -13.71
C SER A 263 -30.92 12.45 -13.26
N SER A 264 -30.60 13.64 -13.76
CA SER A 264 -31.51 14.78 -13.66
C SER A 264 -31.84 15.43 -14.99
N SER A 265 -33.12 15.68 -15.23
CA SER A 265 -33.62 16.38 -16.42
C SER A 265 -33.68 17.90 -16.27
N GLN A 266 -33.28 18.41 -15.09
CA GLN A 266 -33.41 19.82 -14.73
C GLN A 266 -32.04 20.48 -14.69
N SER A 267 -31.93 21.70 -15.22
CA SER A 267 -30.77 22.55 -14.93
C SER A 267 -30.73 22.91 -13.44
N GLN A 268 -29.55 22.95 -12.85
CA GLN A 268 -29.33 23.14 -11.42
C GLN A 268 -28.18 24.10 -11.18
N TRP A 269 -28.53 25.31 -10.73
CA TRP A 269 -27.56 26.39 -10.60
C TRP A 269 -26.85 26.39 -9.25
N GLY A 270 -25.52 26.41 -9.31
CA GLY A 270 -24.65 26.45 -8.15
C GLY A 270 -24.64 27.82 -7.47
N CYS A 271 -23.91 27.90 -6.37
CA CYS A 271 -23.40 29.15 -5.81
C CYS A 271 -22.18 28.84 -4.95
N VAL A 272 -21.58 29.86 -4.34
CA VAL A 272 -20.48 29.71 -3.37
C VAL A 272 -20.83 28.83 -2.17
N THR A 273 -22.12 28.66 -1.86
CA THR A 273 -22.57 27.72 -0.82
C THR A 273 -22.90 26.38 -1.49
N PRO A 274 -22.27 25.27 -1.05
CA PRO A 274 -22.50 23.97 -1.66
C PRO A 274 -23.96 23.52 -1.57
N LYS A 275 -24.51 23.00 -2.67
CA LYS A 275 -25.87 22.48 -2.77
C LYS A 275 -25.89 21.02 -3.18
N THR A 276 -26.79 20.23 -2.59
CA THR A 276 -27.06 18.87 -3.05
C THR A 276 -27.69 18.90 -4.44
N VAL A 277 -27.13 18.12 -5.36
CA VAL A 277 -27.65 17.89 -6.70
C VAL A 277 -28.89 17.02 -6.60
N LYS A 278 -29.99 17.49 -7.19
CA LYS A 278 -31.23 16.75 -7.34
C LYS A 278 -31.09 15.72 -8.46
N LEU A 279 -31.71 14.56 -8.26
CA LEU A 279 -31.78 13.48 -9.23
C LEU A 279 -33.25 13.09 -9.37
N ASP A 280 -33.95 13.69 -10.33
CA ASP A 280 -35.40 13.52 -10.52
C ASP A 280 -35.77 12.24 -11.32
N ASN A 281 -34.77 11.54 -11.87
CA ASN A 281 -34.97 10.29 -12.59
C ASN A 281 -34.22 9.12 -11.95
N ASN A 282 -34.89 7.98 -11.89
CA ASN A 282 -34.29 6.67 -11.65
C ASN A 282 -34.43 5.86 -12.94
N ASP A 283 -33.37 5.85 -13.74
CA ASP A 283 -33.34 5.20 -15.05
C ASP A 283 -33.21 3.67 -14.93
N GLY A 284 -32.81 3.20 -13.75
CA GLY A 284 -32.88 1.81 -13.32
C GLY A 284 -32.10 1.59 -12.03
N SER A 285 -32.71 0.94 -11.04
CA SER A 285 -31.99 0.58 -9.80
C SER A 285 -32.41 -0.78 -9.25
N HIS A 286 -31.52 -1.36 -8.47
CA HIS A 286 -31.72 -2.57 -7.69
C HIS A 286 -31.04 -2.39 -6.33
N HIS A 287 -31.79 -2.49 -5.24
CA HIS A 287 -31.33 -2.29 -3.85
C HIS A 287 -30.69 -0.91 -3.53
N ILE A 288 -30.96 0.09 -4.36
CA ILE A 288 -30.61 1.49 -4.14
C ILE A 288 -31.84 2.36 -4.36
N ASN A 289 -32.12 3.21 -3.38
CA ASN A 289 -33.23 4.15 -3.41
C ASN A 289 -32.72 5.58 -3.59
N ASN A 290 -33.23 6.28 -4.59
CA ASN A 290 -32.95 7.71 -4.78
C ASN A 290 -34.15 8.53 -4.31
N ASN A 291 -33.95 9.34 -3.27
CA ASN A 291 -34.92 10.34 -2.83
C ASN A 291 -34.49 11.74 -3.29
N ASN A 292 -34.61 11.99 -4.60
CA ASN A 292 -34.33 13.28 -5.24
C ASN A 292 -32.92 13.84 -4.92
N GLY A 293 -31.88 13.01 -5.05
CA GLY A 293 -30.48 13.39 -4.77
C GLY A 293 -29.91 12.80 -3.48
N LEU A 294 -30.76 12.28 -2.60
CA LEU A 294 -30.35 11.52 -1.41
C LEU A 294 -30.43 10.02 -1.71
N ILE A 295 -29.28 9.42 -2.00
CA ILE A 295 -29.14 8.03 -2.45
C ILE A 295 -28.92 7.13 -1.23
N ALA A 296 -29.88 6.29 -0.90
CA ALA A 296 -29.81 5.36 0.23
C ALA A 296 -29.53 3.93 -0.25
N PHE A 297 -28.64 3.25 0.46
CA PHE A 297 -28.20 1.89 0.14
C PHE A 297 -28.88 0.87 1.05
N GLU A 298 -29.47 -0.16 0.46
CA GLU A 298 -30.11 -1.24 1.24
C GLU A 298 -29.10 -2.29 1.70
N GLU A 299 -27.92 -2.33 1.08
CA GLU A 299 -26.89 -3.33 1.37
C GLU A 299 -25.53 -2.70 1.63
N SER A 300 -24.84 -3.22 2.66
CA SER A 300 -23.43 -2.94 2.86
C SER A 300 -22.56 -3.57 1.77
N GLY A 301 -21.42 -2.93 1.48
CA GLY A 301 -20.36 -3.45 0.61
C GLY A 301 -19.52 -2.33 0.01
N THR A 302 -18.57 -2.68 -0.85
CA THR A 302 -17.79 -1.71 -1.62
C THR A 302 -18.54 -1.33 -2.89
N TYR A 303 -18.72 -0.04 -3.14
CA TYR A 303 -19.41 0.48 -4.32
C TYR A 303 -18.47 1.30 -5.19
N PHE A 304 -18.58 1.12 -6.51
CA PHE A 304 -18.06 2.08 -7.47
C PHE A 304 -19.15 3.07 -7.82
N MET A 305 -18.78 4.35 -7.90
CA MET A 305 -19.69 5.46 -8.16
C MET A 305 -19.06 6.44 -9.14
N MET A 306 -19.85 6.89 -10.10
CA MET A 306 -19.43 7.85 -11.12
C MET A 306 -20.57 8.80 -11.43
N ALA A 307 -20.31 10.10 -11.28
CA ALA A 307 -21.20 11.19 -11.60
C ALA A 307 -20.60 12.01 -12.75
N ALA A 308 -21.25 12.02 -13.91
CA ALA A 308 -20.87 12.80 -15.08
C ALA A 308 -21.89 13.92 -15.27
N ALA A 309 -21.50 15.14 -14.95
CA ALA A 309 -22.36 16.32 -14.97
C ALA A 309 -22.04 17.22 -16.16
N GLN A 310 -23.08 17.80 -16.74
CA GLN A 310 -22.97 18.77 -17.82
C GLN A 310 -22.94 20.16 -17.20
N VAL A 311 -21.79 20.81 -17.24
CA VAL A 311 -21.58 22.11 -16.60
C VAL A 311 -21.59 23.21 -17.63
N GLY A 312 -22.24 24.32 -17.32
CA GLY A 312 -22.48 25.42 -18.25
C GLY A 312 -23.09 26.63 -17.56
N SER A 313 -23.37 27.68 -18.32
CA SER A 313 -24.07 28.88 -17.84
C SER A 313 -25.38 29.14 -18.59
N GLU A 314 -26.37 29.71 -17.88
CA GLU A 314 -27.63 30.21 -18.47
C GLU A 314 -27.44 31.51 -19.26
N ASP A 315 -26.43 32.31 -18.88
CA ASP A 315 -26.15 33.61 -19.48
C ASP A 315 -24.82 33.58 -20.25
N ASP A 316 -24.73 34.37 -21.32
CA ASP A 316 -23.51 34.48 -22.13
C ASP A 316 -22.29 35.00 -21.34
N ASP A 317 -22.46 35.46 -20.11
CA ASP A 317 -21.40 36.07 -19.28
C ASP A 317 -20.98 35.22 -18.07
N GLY A 318 -21.56 34.03 -17.88
CA GLY A 318 -21.20 33.17 -16.75
C GLY A 318 -19.87 32.45 -16.95
N VAL A 319 -18.78 33.15 -16.64
CA VAL A 319 -17.44 32.56 -16.54
C VAL A 319 -17.12 32.26 -15.08
N GLY A 320 -16.71 31.02 -14.79
CA GLY A 320 -16.31 30.64 -13.44
C GLY A 320 -16.02 29.15 -13.30
N ASP A 321 -15.71 28.75 -12.07
CA ASP A 321 -15.41 27.37 -11.72
C ASP A 321 -16.66 26.64 -11.20
N VAL A 322 -16.96 25.48 -11.77
CA VAL A 322 -17.93 24.53 -11.24
C VAL A 322 -17.20 23.40 -10.54
N ARG A 323 -17.60 23.10 -9.30
CA ARG A 323 -16.98 22.08 -8.45
C ARG A 323 -18.01 21.03 -8.07
N MET A 324 -17.61 19.77 -8.08
CA MET A 324 -18.49 18.63 -7.78
C MET A 324 -17.76 17.56 -6.98
N TRP A 325 -18.41 17.08 -5.90
CA TRP A 325 -17.88 16.03 -5.01
C TRP A 325 -19.01 15.20 -4.38
N PHE A 326 -18.64 14.16 -3.62
CA PHE A 326 -19.59 13.30 -2.91
C PHE A 326 -19.67 13.66 -1.41
N ARG A 327 -20.86 13.53 -0.82
CA ARG A 327 -21.06 13.48 0.64
C ARG A 327 -21.57 12.12 1.05
N LEU A 328 -21.05 11.60 2.16
CA LEU A 328 -21.57 10.40 2.81
C LEU A 328 -22.11 10.78 4.18
N ASN A 329 -23.38 10.48 4.43
CA ASN A 329 -24.07 10.76 5.69
C ASN A 329 -24.00 12.25 6.12
N GLY A 330 -23.99 13.15 5.15
CA GLY A 330 -23.89 14.60 5.37
C GLY A 330 -22.47 15.14 5.52
N GLU A 331 -21.44 14.29 5.47
CA GLU A 331 -20.04 14.67 5.54
C GLU A 331 -19.38 14.65 4.16
N ASP A 332 -18.56 15.67 3.85
CA ASP A 332 -17.82 15.75 2.58
C ASP A 332 -16.79 14.63 2.48
N MET A 333 -16.84 13.85 1.39
CA MET A 333 -15.87 12.80 1.15
C MET A 333 -14.54 13.40 0.68
N ALA A 334 -13.46 13.11 1.41
CA ALA A 334 -12.11 13.49 1.02
C ALA A 334 -11.76 12.95 -0.39
N ASP A 335 -10.95 13.71 -1.12
CA ASP A 335 -10.41 13.36 -2.43
C ASP A 335 -11.45 13.03 -3.52
N SER A 336 -12.71 13.42 -3.31
CA SER A 336 -13.77 13.26 -4.29
C SER A 336 -14.06 14.53 -5.10
N ASN A 337 -13.37 15.64 -4.83
CA ASN A 337 -13.69 16.90 -5.50
C ASN A 337 -13.11 16.99 -6.91
N THR A 338 -13.84 17.62 -7.82
CA THR A 338 -13.44 17.84 -9.20
C THR A 338 -13.83 19.25 -9.62
N ILE A 339 -13.04 19.89 -10.49
CA ILE A 339 -13.28 21.28 -10.90
C ILE A 339 -13.23 21.42 -12.42
N GLN A 340 -14.16 22.18 -12.97
CA GLN A 340 -14.16 22.57 -14.38
C GLN A 340 -14.38 24.08 -14.46
N THR A 341 -13.44 24.77 -15.09
CA THR A 341 -13.67 26.16 -15.48
C THR A 341 -14.59 26.15 -16.70
N VAL A 342 -15.67 26.91 -16.58
CA VAL A 342 -16.72 27.06 -17.57
C VAL A 342 -16.67 28.50 -18.04
N GLU A 343 -16.64 28.69 -19.36
CA GLU A 343 -16.86 30.00 -19.99
C GLU A 343 -18.28 30.02 -20.58
N LYS A 344 -18.49 30.52 -21.80
CA LYS A 344 -19.82 30.48 -22.46
C LYS A 344 -20.13 29.11 -23.11
N ASP A 345 -19.60 28.03 -22.57
CA ASP A 345 -19.60 26.68 -23.17
C ASP A 345 -20.19 25.64 -22.23
N THR A 346 -20.76 24.59 -22.82
CA THR A 346 -21.07 23.37 -22.04
C THR A 346 -19.83 22.48 -22.00
N ALA A 347 -19.50 21.95 -20.84
CA ALA A 347 -18.45 20.95 -20.61
C ALA A 347 -18.98 19.77 -19.81
N VAL A 348 -18.23 18.66 -19.77
CA VAL A 348 -18.55 17.52 -18.92
C VAL A 348 -17.55 17.48 -17.76
N LEU A 349 -18.07 17.56 -16.54
CA LEU A 349 -17.33 17.40 -15.29
C LEU A 349 -17.62 16.01 -14.73
N VAL A 350 -16.59 15.18 -14.55
CA VAL A 350 -16.76 13.82 -14.03
C VAL A 350 -16.11 13.69 -12.65
N CYS A 351 -16.90 13.25 -11.69
CA CYS A 351 -16.49 12.86 -10.36
C CYS A 351 -16.66 11.34 -10.20
N GLN A 352 -15.65 10.65 -9.67
CA GLN A 352 -15.72 9.20 -9.43
C GLN A 352 -15.10 8.82 -8.09
N THR A 353 -15.57 7.73 -7.51
CA THR A 353 -15.00 7.16 -6.29
C THR A 353 -15.31 5.67 -6.15
N ALA A 354 -14.54 4.98 -5.32
CA ALA A 354 -14.87 3.66 -4.81
C ALA A 354 -14.76 3.68 -3.28
N ILE A 355 -15.82 3.31 -2.58
CA ILE A 355 -15.90 3.41 -1.12
C ILE A 355 -16.72 2.27 -0.54
N GLU A 356 -16.42 1.93 0.71
CA GLU A 356 -17.26 1.06 1.52
C GLU A 356 -18.50 1.81 2.02
N ILE A 357 -19.66 1.23 1.78
CA ILE A 357 -20.96 1.74 2.20
C ILE A 357 -21.57 0.73 3.16
N LYS A 358 -22.25 1.23 4.20
CA LYS A 358 -23.05 0.42 5.13
C LYS A 358 -24.53 0.53 4.76
N THR A 359 -25.29 -0.52 5.04
CA THR A 359 -26.76 -0.48 4.93
C THR A 359 -27.31 0.72 5.69
N GLY A 360 -28.14 1.51 5.02
CA GLY A 360 -28.77 2.71 5.56
C GLY A 360 -27.94 4.00 5.39
N ASP A 361 -26.69 3.90 4.96
CA ASP A 361 -25.91 5.07 4.58
C ASP A 361 -26.57 5.84 3.44
N LYS A 362 -26.31 7.15 3.41
CA LYS A 362 -26.87 8.07 2.44
C LYS A 362 -25.76 8.83 1.73
N LEU A 363 -25.75 8.74 0.41
CA LEU A 363 -24.85 9.49 -0.45
C LEU A 363 -25.59 10.68 -1.06
N GLU A 364 -24.91 11.81 -1.12
CA GLU A 364 -25.32 12.98 -1.87
C GLU A 364 -24.21 13.36 -2.85
N ILE A 365 -24.60 13.94 -3.99
CA ILE A 365 -23.67 14.63 -4.89
C ILE A 365 -23.84 16.11 -4.63
N VAL A 366 -22.73 16.84 -4.51
CA VAL A 366 -22.73 18.25 -4.14
C VAL A 366 -22.10 19.07 -5.25
N ILE A 367 -22.68 20.24 -5.51
CA ILE A 367 -22.17 21.24 -6.43
C ILE A 367 -21.90 22.57 -5.70
N ALA A 368 -20.78 23.21 -6.02
CA ALA A 368 -20.51 24.60 -5.69
C ALA A 368 -19.91 25.35 -6.90
N THR A 369 -20.02 26.67 -6.88
CA THR A 369 -19.41 27.55 -7.90
C THR A 369 -18.65 28.68 -7.23
N ASP A 370 -17.76 29.35 -7.95
CA ASP A 370 -17.11 30.59 -7.48
C ASP A 370 -17.99 31.85 -7.69
N VAL A 371 -19.02 31.75 -8.54
CA VAL A 371 -20.01 32.82 -8.74
C VAL A 371 -21.03 32.87 -7.60
N THR A 372 -21.37 34.09 -7.17
CA THR A 372 -22.35 34.35 -6.11
C THR A 372 -23.80 34.30 -6.60
N GLN A 373 -24.03 34.45 -7.91
CA GLN A 373 -25.34 34.41 -8.55
C GLN A 373 -25.46 33.13 -9.39
N GLY A 374 -26.59 32.44 -9.25
CA GLY A 374 -26.83 31.10 -9.82
C GLY A 374 -27.09 31.11 -11.32
N THR A 375 -26.15 31.63 -12.11
CA THR A 375 -26.16 31.56 -13.57
C THR A 375 -25.20 30.48 -14.07
N LEU A 376 -24.36 29.91 -13.20
CA LEU A 376 -23.40 28.85 -13.50
C LEU A 376 -23.77 27.57 -12.71
N GLY A 377 -23.70 26.41 -13.35
CA GLY A 377 -24.02 25.15 -12.69
C GLY A 377 -24.21 23.98 -13.65
N LEU A 378 -25.14 23.09 -13.34
CA LEU A 378 -25.47 21.93 -14.16
C LEU A 378 -26.56 22.29 -15.18
N VAL A 379 -26.37 21.93 -16.45
CA VAL A 379 -27.26 22.32 -17.56
C VAL A 379 -27.91 21.09 -18.17
N ALA A 380 -29.25 21.07 -18.16
CA ALA A 380 -30.01 20.12 -18.96
C ALA A 380 -30.40 20.76 -20.30
N ALA A 381 -30.36 19.99 -21.38
CA ALA A 381 -30.74 20.45 -22.70
C ALA A 381 -31.71 19.46 -23.38
N LYS A 382 -32.48 19.97 -24.34
CA LYS A 382 -33.38 19.15 -25.17
C LYS A 382 -33.14 19.45 -26.64
N PRO A 383 -32.10 18.86 -27.24
CA PRO A 383 -31.78 19.10 -28.64
C PRO A 383 -32.90 18.61 -29.57
N HIS A 384 -33.00 19.21 -30.75
CA HIS A 384 -34.09 18.93 -31.67
C HIS A 384 -33.86 17.61 -32.43
N LYS A 385 -34.68 16.58 -32.13
CA LYS A 385 -34.67 15.20 -32.68
C LYS A 385 -33.59 14.27 -32.10
N GLU A 386 -33.02 14.60 -30.96
CA GLU A 386 -32.04 13.75 -30.26
C GLU A 386 -32.55 13.41 -28.87
N ALA A 387 -31.86 12.48 -28.19
CA ALA A 387 -32.15 12.15 -26.81
C ALA A 387 -31.95 13.39 -25.91
N ALA A 388 -32.82 13.52 -24.90
CA ALA A 388 -32.66 14.58 -23.91
C ALA A 388 -31.31 14.44 -23.20
N VAL A 389 -30.75 15.61 -22.88
CA VAL A 389 -29.41 15.77 -22.35
C VAL A 389 -29.59 16.12 -20.87
N PRO A 390 -29.41 15.15 -19.95
CA PRO A 390 -29.61 15.38 -18.53
C PRO A 390 -28.48 16.25 -17.97
N SER A 391 -28.78 17.07 -16.97
CA SER A 391 -27.74 17.89 -16.31
C SER A 391 -26.69 17.06 -15.58
N ILE A 392 -27.03 15.82 -15.22
CA ILE A 392 -26.11 14.86 -14.62
C ILE A 392 -26.58 13.43 -14.86
N ILE A 393 -25.60 12.53 -15.03
CA ILE A 393 -25.77 11.08 -15.09
C ILE A 393 -24.96 10.46 -13.94
N VAL A 394 -25.58 9.57 -13.17
CA VAL A 394 -24.96 8.92 -12.02
C VAL A 394 -25.09 7.41 -12.17
N SER A 395 -23.95 6.72 -12.16
CA SER A 395 -23.89 5.25 -12.16
C SER A 395 -23.28 4.79 -10.84
N VAL A 396 -23.98 3.89 -10.16
CA VAL A 396 -23.57 3.29 -8.88
C VAL A 396 -23.72 1.79 -9.01
N PHE A 397 -22.72 1.01 -8.58
CA PHE A 397 -22.89 -0.43 -8.47
C PHE A 397 -21.94 -1.04 -7.45
N LYS A 398 -22.41 -2.11 -6.80
CA LYS A 398 -21.65 -2.87 -5.82
C LYS A 398 -20.55 -3.65 -6.53
N SER A 399 -19.32 -3.52 -6.07
CA SER A 399 -18.22 -4.37 -6.51
C SER A 399 -18.45 -5.80 -6.00
N THR A 400 -18.39 -6.76 -6.90
CA THR A 400 -18.40 -8.19 -6.52
C THR A 400 -17.03 -8.56 -5.99
N GLY A 401 -16.75 -8.24 -4.73
CA GLY A 401 -15.69 -8.93 -4.00
C GLY A 401 -15.96 -10.43 -4.09
N SER A 402 -14.92 -11.24 -4.27
CA SER A 402 -15.03 -12.71 -4.31
C SER A 402 -15.60 -13.25 -2.99
N THR A 403 -16.92 -13.21 -2.82
CA THR A 403 -17.62 -14.06 -1.87
C THR A 403 -17.72 -15.42 -2.52
N THR A 404 -16.73 -16.28 -2.25
CA THR A 404 -16.80 -17.71 -2.59
C THR A 404 -17.95 -18.34 -1.79
N ASN A 405 -19.18 -18.16 -2.23
CA ASN A 405 -20.30 -18.99 -1.86
C ASN A 405 -20.15 -20.32 -2.62
N SER A 406 -19.28 -21.20 -2.13
CA SER A 406 -19.27 -22.58 -2.59
C SER A 406 -20.52 -23.26 -2.02
N GLU A 407 -21.57 -23.37 -2.82
CA GLU A 407 -22.63 -24.34 -2.55
C GLU A 407 -21.99 -25.74 -2.55
N ARG A 408 -21.91 -26.31 -1.35
CA ARG A 408 -21.21 -27.55 -1.07
C ARG A 408 -22.10 -28.72 -1.52
N THR A 409 -21.89 -29.24 -2.72
CA THR A 409 -22.32 -30.59 -3.05
C THR A 409 -21.61 -31.59 -2.12
N LYS A 410 -22.39 -32.40 -1.38
CA LYS A 410 -21.90 -33.37 -0.39
C LYS A 410 -20.89 -34.35 -1.01
N PRO A 411 -19.63 -34.43 -0.53
CA PRO A 411 -18.73 -35.51 -0.88
C PRO A 411 -18.99 -36.72 0.01
N GLY A 412 -18.92 -37.90 -0.60
CA GLY A 412 -19.08 -39.20 0.06
C GLY A 412 -18.04 -39.44 1.15
N LYS A 413 -18.45 -40.25 2.14
CA LYS A 413 -17.66 -40.64 3.31
C LYS A 413 -16.39 -41.40 2.90
N SER A 414 -15.21 -40.85 3.17
CA SER A 414 -13.99 -41.64 3.37
C SER A 414 -13.40 -41.34 4.74
N ASN A 415 -13.27 -42.39 5.56
CA ASN A 415 -12.69 -42.30 6.90
C ASN A 415 -11.15 -42.31 6.80
N ASN A 416 -10.53 -41.13 6.88
CA ASN A 416 -9.17 -40.97 7.40
C ASN A 416 -9.03 -39.52 7.91
N LYS A 417 -8.92 -39.35 9.23
CA LYS A 417 -8.72 -38.04 9.87
C LYS A 417 -7.28 -37.59 9.63
N LYS A 418 -7.06 -36.80 8.58
CA LYS A 418 -5.89 -35.94 8.43
C LYS A 418 -6.37 -34.50 8.66
N HIS A 419 -5.68 -33.74 9.50
CA HIS A 419 -5.93 -32.30 9.61
C HIS A 419 -5.36 -31.66 8.35
N ASP A 420 -6.21 -31.44 7.34
CA ASP A 420 -5.82 -30.74 6.14
C ASP A 420 -5.79 -29.23 6.45
N TYR A 421 -4.58 -28.69 6.53
CA TYR A 421 -4.35 -27.25 6.64
C TYR A 421 -4.30 -26.65 5.23
N GLU A 422 -5.16 -25.66 4.96
CA GLU A 422 -5.09 -24.87 3.73
C GLU A 422 -4.20 -23.64 3.99
N ILE A 423 -3.13 -23.52 3.20
CA ILE A 423 -2.23 -22.35 3.21
C ILE A 423 -2.83 -21.32 2.27
N ILE A 424 -3.11 -20.11 2.76
CA ILE A 424 -3.61 -18.99 1.96
C ILE A 424 -2.45 -18.01 1.77
N ASP A 425 -2.15 -17.64 0.51
CA ASP A 425 -1.02 -16.75 0.17
C ASP A 425 -1.33 -15.24 0.40
N ASP A 426 -2.58 -14.86 0.70
CA ASP A 426 -3.00 -13.47 0.98
C ASP A 426 -2.79 -13.06 2.45
N VAL A 427 -1.56 -13.19 2.94
CA VAL A 427 -1.22 -12.77 4.31
C VAL A 427 -1.09 -11.25 4.37
N ALA A 428 -1.56 -10.62 5.45
CA ALA A 428 -1.34 -9.19 5.65
C ALA A 428 0.13 -8.91 5.98
N TYR A 429 0.71 -7.90 5.33
CA TYR A 429 2.10 -7.50 5.54
C TYR A 429 2.30 -6.01 5.23
N LEU A 430 3.36 -5.45 5.80
CA LEU A 430 3.70 -4.03 5.67
C LEU A 430 5.22 -3.83 5.75
N GLN A 431 5.78 -3.10 4.78
CA GLN A 431 7.08 -2.46 4.90
C GLN A 431 6.89 -0.95 4.76
N ALA A 432 7.21 -0.17 5.80
CA ALA A 432 7.16 1.28 5.75
C ALA A 432 8.51 1.88 6.16
N SER A 433 8.92 2.95 5.51
CA SER A 433 10.19 3.61 5.81
C SER A 433 10.09 5.13 5.70
N SER A 434 11.09 5.81 6.27
CA SER A 434 11.25 7.25 6.11
C SER A 434 12.62 7.60 5.58
N SER A 435 12.68 8.29 4.44
CA SER A 435 13.92 8.81 3.85
C SER A 435 14.31 10.19 4.38
N LYS A 436 13.62 10.69 5.42
CA LYS A 436 13.80 12.04 5.97
C LYS A 436 14.37 11.98 7.38
N ASN A 437 15.22 12.95 7.71
CA ASN A 437 15.60 13.21 9.11
C ASN A 437 14.37 13.61 9.92
N GLN A 438 14.20 13.02 11.10
CA GLN A 438 13.12 13.32 12.03
C GLN A 438 13.73 13.72 13.36
N LEU A 439 14.12 15.00 13.43
CA LEU A 439 14.74 15.57 14.63
C LEU A 439 13.69 15.75 15.72
N THR A 440 14.02 15.22 16.90
CA THR A 440 13.13 15.18 18.05
C THR A 440 13.71 16.03 19.16
N GLY A 441 12.82 16.67 19.92
CA GLY A 441 13.19 17.29 21.18
C GLY A 441 12.76 16.37 22.32
N THR A 442 12.75 16.90 23.54
CA THR A 442 12.22 16.20 24.72
C THR A 442 10.71 15.98 24.67
N ASN A 443 10.01 16.56 23.69
CA ASN A 443 8.60 16.33 23.47
C ASN A 443 8.43 15.15 22.52
N PRO A 444 7.72 14.09 22.91
CA PRO A 444 7.46 12.94 22.05
C PRO A 444 6.75 13.35 20.77
N LYS A 445 7.15 12.76 19.63
CA LYS A 445 6.57 13.00 18.31
C LYS A 445 6.22 11.68 17.64
N ALA A 446 5.15 11.69 16.85
CA ALA A 446 4.84 10.58 15.96
C ALA A 446 5.88 10.50 14.84
N VAL A 447 6.30 9.29 14.50
CA VAL A 447 7.23 9.01 13.41
C VAL A 447 6.45 9.02 12.10
N THR A 448 6.93 9.81 11.15
CA THR A 448 6.34 9.90 9.80
C THR A 448 7.07 8.98 8.83
N TYR A 449 6.30 8.23 8.07
CA TYR A 449 6.71 7.37 6.97
C TYR A 449 6.34 8.09 5.66
N ASN A 450 7.31 8.27 4.77
CA ASN A 450 7.07 8.86 3.45
C ASN A 450 7.15 7.82 2.32
N LYS A 451 7.32 6.54 2.69
CA LYS A 451 7.30 5.42 1.78
C LYS A 451 6.64 4.23 2.46
N VAL A 452 5.74 3.58 1.73
CA VAL A 452 5.13 2.32 2.14
C VAL A 452 5.25 1.36 0.96
N ASP A 453 6.11 0.36 1.11
CA ASP A 453 6.36 -0.68 0.12
C ASP A 453 5.58 -1.93 0.50
N GLY A 454 4.67 -2.38 -0.35
CA GLY A 454 3.98 -3.65 -0.13
C GLY A 454 3.05 -3.62 1.10
N VAL A 455 1.78 -3.36 0.85
CA VAL A 455 0.73 -3.34 1.86
C VAL A 455 -0.33 -4.36 1.50
N ASN A 456 -0.65 -5.23 2.44
CA ASN A 456 -1.87 -6.02 2.40
C ASN A 456 -2.47 -6.05 3.81
N GLY A 457 -3.76 -5.77 3.95
CA GLY A 457 -4.47 -5.77 5.23
C GLY A 457 -4.21 -4.56 6.15
N TYR A 458 -3.69 -3.45 5.60
CA TYR A 458 -3.53 -2.17 6.30
C TYR A 458 -3.98 -1.01 5.42
N SER A 459 -4.46 0.06 6.06
CA SER A 459 -4.53 1.40 5.48
C SER A 459 -3.73 2.40 6.32
N THR A 460 -3.32 3.51 5.70
CA THR A 460 -2.70 4.63 6.40
C THR A 460 -3.76 5.65 6.75
N VAL A 461 -4.01 5.88 8.05
CA VAL A 461 -4.91 6.96 8.50
C VAL A 461 -4.23 8.31 8.25
N LYS A 462 -2.92 8.35 8.52
CA LYS A 462 -1.99 9.45 8.30
C LYS A 462 -0.63 8.85 8.00
N ASN A 463 0.31 9.67 7.52
CA ASN A 463 1.69 9.25 7.27
C ASN A 463 2.44 8.74 8.52
N ASP A 464 1.84 8.76 9.71
CA ASP A 464 2.41 8.30 10.98
C ASP A 464 1.60 7.17 11.67
N THR A 465 0.41 6.84 11.16
CA THR A 465 -0.53 5.89 11.80
C THR A 465 -1.05 4.87 10.81
N PHE A 466 -0.93 3.60 11.19
CA PHE A 466 -1.45 2.48 10.41
C PHE A 466 -2.72 1.92 11.06
N LEU A 467 -3.75 1.74 10.24
CA LEU A 467 -5.01 1.08 10.56
C LEU A 467 -4.93 -0.38 10.13
N TYR A 468 -5.23 -1.29 11.03
CA TYR A 468 -5.33 -2.72 10.72
C TYR A 468 -6.70 -3.00 10.10
N GLU A 469 -6.72 -3.45 8.84
CA GLU A 469 -7.97 -3.77 8.12
C GLU A 469 -8.35 -5.25 8.27
N THR A 470 -7.36 -6.07 8.60
CA THR A 470 -7.55 -7.49 8.87
C THR A 470 -7.36 -7.74 10.36
N PRO A 471 -8.20 -8.57 11.00
CA PRO A 471 -7.98 -8.94 12.38
C PRO A 471 -6.89 -10.02 12.45
N GLY A 472 -5.99 -9.94 13.43
CA GLY A 472 -4.91 -10.91 13.53
C GLY A 472 -3.92 -10.67 14.64
N TYR A 473 -2.94 -11.57 14.69
CA TYR A 473 -1.70 -11.40 15.44
C TYR A 473 -0.60 -11.01 14.49
N TYR A 474 0.08 -9.91 14.77
CA TYR A 474 1.07 -9.31 13.89
C TYR A 474 2.41 -9.25 14.58
N PHE A 475 3.44 -9.74 13.90
CA PHE A 475 4.81 -9.56 14.34
C PHE A 475 5.37 -8.31 13.68
N VAL A 476 5.75 -7.35 14.51
CA VAL A 476 6.24 -6.03 14.09
C VAL A 476 7.68 -5.87 14.54
N VAL A 477 8.54 -5.41 13.64
CA VAL A 477 9.92 -5.01 13.94
C VAL A 477 10.17 -3.61 13.40
N TYR A 478 10.77 -2.78 14.25
CA TYR A 478 11.22 -1.44 13.93
C TYR A 478 12.74 -1.42 14.00
N GLY A 479 13.40 -0.87 12.99
CA GLY A 479 14.82 -0.56 13.01
C GLY A 479 15.02 0.91 12.67
N ALA A 480 15.47 1.67 13.65
CA ALA A 480 15.62 3.11 13.60
C ALA A 480 17.10 3.48 13.50
N GLN A 481 17.46 4.29 12.50
CA GLN A 481 18.77 4.89 12.43
C GLN A 481 18.77 6.14 13.32
N VAL A 482 19.45 6.08 14.47
CA VAL A 482 19.55 7.20 15.42
C VAL A 482 20.93 7.84 15.33
N GLY A 483 21.00 9.16 15.49
CA GLY A 483 22.27 9.87 15.31
C GLY A 483 22.26 11.33 15.73
N THR A 484 23.45 11.93 15.75
CA THR A 484 23.67 13.36 15.99
C THR A 484 24.36 14.01 14.77
N PRO A 485 23.61 14.49 13.75
CA PRO A 485 24.17 15.12 12.55
C PRO A 485 24.98 16.39 12.88
N SER A 486 24.74 17.02 14.03
CA SER A 486 25.53 18.14 14.54
C SER A 486 25.52 18.24 16.08
N GLY A 487 26.54 18.87 16.65
CA GLY A 487 26.65 19.09 18.10
C GLY A 487 27.79 18.32 18.77
N ASN A 488 28.00 18.60 20.07
CA ASN A 488 29.13 18.08 20.85
C ASN A 488 28.70 17.32 22.12
N GLY A 489 27.44 16.91 22.20
CA GLY A 489 26.89 16.19 23.35
C GLY A 489 26.46 14.76 23.01
N ASN A 490 26.32 13.95 24.05
CA ASN A 490 25.60 12.68 23.98
C ASN A 490 24.11 12.95 24.25
N GLY A 491 23.27 12.00 23.86
CA GLY A 491 21.88 11.97 24.30
C GLY A 491 21.26 10.60 24.08
N GLU A 492 19.99 10.48 24.39
CA GLU A 492 19.24 9.24 24.32
C GLU A 492 18.04 9.41 23.38
N VAL A 493 17.79 8.41 22.55
CA VAL A 493 16.58 8.32 21.73
C VAL A 493 15.72 7.21 22.28
N HIS A 494 14.46 7.54 22.53
CA HIS A 494 13.46 6.66 23.10
C HIS A 494 12.42 6.41 22.03
N MET A 495 11.96 5.17 21.91
CA MET A 495 11.01 4.78 20.88
C MET A 495 9.98 3.82 21.45
N TRP A 496 8.69 4.14 21.25
CA TRP A 496 7.60 3.29 21.70
C TRP A 496 6.37 3.36 20.81
N THR A 497 5.41 2.46 21.02
CA THR A 497 4.16 2.42 20.25
C THR A 497 3.01 3.07 20.99
N ARG A 498 2.11 3.70 20.24
CA ARG A 498 0.86 4.26 20.70
C ARG A 498 -0.27 3.58 19.96
N GLU A 499 -1.21 3.03 20.72
CA GLU A 499 -2.34 2.28 20.21
C GLU A 499 -3.64 3.03 20.50
N ASN A 500 -4.42 3.33 19.46
CA ASN A 500 -5.67 4.10 19.57
C ASN A 500 -5.49 5.38 20.42
N GLY A 501 -4.38 6.09 20.20
CA GLY A 501 -4.05 7.33 20.93
C GLY A 501 -3.44 7.17 22.32
N LYS A 502 -3.23 5.95 22.83
CA LYS A 502 -2.64 5.68 24.16
C LYS A 502 -1.27 5.02 24.05
N ASP A 503 -0.28 5.53 24.78
CA ASP A 503 1.06 4.93 24.80
C ASP A 503 1.00 3.51 25.39
N ASP A 504 1.58 2.53 24.71
CA ASP A 504 1.67 1.16 25.21
C ASP A 504 2.82 1.10 26.24
N PRO A 505 2.50 0.85 27.53
CA PRO A 505 3.47 0.85 28.62
C PRO A 505 4.52 -0.25 28.51
N SER A 506 4.33 -1.24 27.64
CA SER A 506 5.25 -2.36 27.42
C SER A 506 6.17 -2.17 26.20
N SER A 507 6.07 -1.03 25.51
CA SER A 507 6.63 -0.87 24.17
C SER A 507 7.83 0.06 24.05
N ASN A 508 8.64 0.30 25.09
CA ASN A 508 9.73 1.27 25.01
C ASN A 508 11.12 0.63 24.78
N SER A 509 11.97 1.31 24.00
CA SER A 509 13.38 0.98 23.77
C SER A 509 14.24 2.25 23.77
N ILE A 510 15.44 2.17 24.37
CA ILE A 510 16.36 3.31 24.51
C ILE A 510 17.67 3.04 23.79
N GLN A 511 18.18 4.06 23.10
CA GLN A 511 19.53 4.07 22.56
C GLN A 511 20.26 5.34 22.95
N THR A 512 21.35 5.19 23.72
CA THR A 512 22.33 6.27 23.88
C THR A 512 23.08 6.45 22.57
N VAL A 513 23.09 7.69 22.10
CA VAL A 513 23.80 8.14 20.90
C VAL A 513 24.98 9.00 21.34
N GLU A 514 26.16 8.54 20.97
CA GLU A 514 27.39 9.26 21.22
C GLU A 514 27.62 10.38 20.20
N ARG A 515 28.50 11.30 20.55
CA ARG A 515 28.82 12.46 19.74
C ARG A 515 29.27 12.05 18.33
N ARG A 516 28.54 12.53 17.31
CA ARG A 516 28.80 12.27 15.88
C ARG A 516 28.80 10.79 15.52
N SER A 517 28.04 9.99 16.27
CA SER A 517 27.86 8.57 15.98
C SER A 517 26.48 8.32 15.41
N LEU A 518 26.41 7.31 14.55
CA LEU A 518 25.21 6.64 14.11
C LEU A 518 25.07 5.33 14.88
N SER A 519 23.84 5.03 15.30
CA SER A 519 23.51 3.75 15.92
C SER A 519 22.20 3.23 15.37
N VAL A 520 22.00 1.91 15.42
CA VAL A 520 20.70 1.29 15.12
C VAL A 520 19.98 0.96 16.42
N LEU A 521 18.76 1.48 16.58
CA LEU A 521 17.83 1.11 17.65
C LEU A 521 16.77 0.18 17.07
N THR A 522 16.67 -1.02 17.62
CA THR A 522 15.69 -2.02 17.19
C THR A 522 14.62 -2.21 18.27
N TYR A 523 13.37 -2.37 17.87
CA TYR A 523 12.25 -2.72 18.74
C TYR A 523 11.35 -3.74 18.04
N ASN A 524 10.78 -4.68 18.78
CA ASN A 524 9.86 -5.66 18.24
C ASN A 524 8.65 -5.84 19.16
N SER A 525 7.52 -6.19 18.58
CA SER A 525 6.28 -6.45 19.30
C SER A 525 5.44 -7.51 18.61
N LEU A 526 4.56 -8.13 19.38
CA LEU A 526 3.45 -8.93 18.85
C LEU A 526 2.16 -8.17 19.14
N ILE A 527 1.49 -7.69 18.10
CA ILE A 527 0.27 -6.90 18.22
C ILE A 527 -0.93 -7.77 17.92
N LYS A 528 -1.85 -7.88 18.88
CA LYS A 528 -3.19 -8.42 18.65
C LYS A 528 -4.09 -7.31 18.09
N ALA A 529 -4.27 -7.25 16.78
CA ALA A 529 -5.05 -6.19 16.16
C ALA A 529 -6.44 -6.69 15.74
N PRO A 530 -7.54 -6.22 16.37
CA PRO A 530 -8.84 -6.27 15.72
C PRO A 530 -8.89 -5.27 14.55
N VAL A 531 -9.86 -5.46 13.65
CA VAL A 531 -10.14 -4.49 12.58
C VAL A 531 -10.36 -3.10 13.17
N GLY A 532 -9.72 -2.09 12.58
CA GLY A 532 -9.81 -0.70 12.99
C GLY A 532 -8.87 -0.32 14.14
N ARG A 533 -7.99 -1.21 14.62
CA ARG A 533 -6.93 -0.81 15.57
C ARG A 533 -5.97 0.13 14.86
N GLU A 534 -5.60 1.23 15.50
CA GLU A 534 -4.60 2.17 15.04
C GLU A 534 -3.30 1.97 15.83
N VAL A 535 -2.17 1.91 15.13
CA VAL A 535 -0.84 1.85 15.76
C VAL A 535 0.08 2.91 15.15
N THR A 536 0.61 3.75 16.03
CA THR A 536 1.55 4.85 15.74
C THR A 536 2.85 4.59 16.46
N LEU A 537 3.99 4.78 15.78
CA LEU A 537 5.29 4.80 16.44
C LEU A 537 5.59 6.21 16.95
N ILE A 538 6.01 6.31 18.20
CA ILE A 538 6.39 7.54 18.88
C ILE A 538 7.89 7.53 19.15
N VAL A 539 8.53 8.68 19.00
CA VAL A 539 9.94 8.90 19.29
C VAL A 539 10.13 10.16 20.15
N SER A 540 11.02 10.08 21.13
CA SER A 540 11.47 11.18 21.97
C SER A 540 12.99 11.22 22.01
N ALA A 541 13.58 12.40 22.24
CA ALA A 541 15.03 12.53 22.38
C ALA A 541 15.42 13.40 23.58
N TYR A 542 16.28 12.84 24.42
CA TYR A 542 16.87 13.49 25.57
C TYR A 542 18.34 13.81 25.28
N ALA A 543 18.54 15.02 24.79
CA ALA A 543 19.89 15.54 24.60
C ALA A 543 20.40 16.17 25.90
N SER A 544 21.67 15.94 26.23
CA SER A 544 22.40 16.89 27.07
C SER A 544 22.32 18.29 26.43
N ASN A 545 22.40 19.36 27.21
CA ASN A 545 22.20 20.77 26.82
C ASN A 545 23.06 21.26 25.62
N LYS A 546 23.91 20.40 25.04
CA LYS A 546 24.86 20.64 23.96
C LYS A 546 24.55 19.87 22.66
N CYS A 547 23.41 19.17 22.55
CA CYS A 547 23.02 18.46 21.34
C CYS A 547 21.65 18.93 20.81
N SER A 548 21.66 19.90 19.89
CA SER A 548 20.43 20.48 19.30
C SER A 548 19.85 19.68 18.13
N SER A 549 20.45 18.54 17.76
CA SER A 549 20.05 17.80 16.55
C SER A 549 19.91 16.29 16.72
N LEU A 550 19.62 15.81 17.92
CA LEU A 550 19.37 14.38 18.13
C LEU A 550 18.04 13.94 17.49
N GLY A 551 17.99 12.75 16.90
CA GLY A 551 16.75 12.18 16.36
C GLY A 551 16.99 10.99 15.43
N LEU A 552 15.99 10.70 14.60
CA LEU A 552 16.08 9.68 13.56
C LEU A 552 16.75 10.29 12.31
N ILE A 553 17.78 9.64 11.77
CA ILE A 553 18.65 10.21 10.75
C ILE A 553 18.61 9.35 9.48
N ALA A 554 18.21 9.95 8.36
CA ALA A 554 18.38 9.38 7.04
C ALA A 554 19.69 9.89 6.42
N GLN A 555 20.41 9.03 5.70
CA GLN A 555 21.66 9.38 5.05
C GLN A 555 21.76 8.81 3.62
N ASP A 556 22.28 9.63 2.73
CA ASP A 556 22.52 9.27 1.34
C ASP A 556 24.03 9.13 1.10
N PHE A 557 24.44 7.95 0.65
CA PHE A 557 25.83 7.61 0.37
C PHE A 557 25.98 7.32 -1.12
N LYS A 558 27.06 7.83 -1.72
CA LYS A 558 27.26 7.89 -3.18
C LYS A 558 27.22 6.51 -3.91
N HIS A 559 27.38 5.40 -3.20
CA HIS A 559 27.55 4.06 -3.78
C HIS A 559 26.70 2.98 -3.10
N GLU A 560 25.71 3.38 -2.31
CA GLU A 560 24.93 2.48 -1.48
C GLU A 560 23.45 2.89 -1.55
N PRO A 561 22.51 1.99 -1.26
CA PRO A 561 21.13 2.40 -1.06
C PRO A 561 21.03 3.41 0.08
N LEU A 562 20.05 4.31 -0.02
CA LEU A 562 19.73 5.25 1.05
C LEU A 562 19.57 4.51 2.38
N VAL A 563 20.14 5.08 3.44
CA VAL A 563 19.87 4.71 4.83
C VAL A 563 18.61 5.45 5.27
N PRO A 564 17.46 4.78 5.44
CA PRO A 564 16.27 5.41 5.96
C PRO A 564 16.44 5.73 7.45
N SER A 565 15.75 6.75 7.94
CA SER A 565 15.75 7.09 9.37
C SER A 565 15.04 6.04 10.21
N ILE A 566 14.10 5.31 9.61
CA ILE A 566 13.29 4.27 10.26
C ILE A 566 12.80 3.29 9.20
N ILE A 567 12.73 2.03 9.59
CA ILE A 567 12.06 0.95 8.87
C ILE A 567 11.10 0.27 9.84
N ARG A 568 9.83 0.11 9.44
CA ARG A 568 8.83 -0.75 10.07
C ARG A 568 8.61 -1.94 9.13
N SER A 569 8.84 -3.14 9.63
CA SER A 569 8.68 -4.41 8.93
C SER A 569 7.67 -5.25 9.70
N GLU A 570 6.61 -5.69 9.02
CA GLU A 570 5.50 -6.33 9.70
C GLU A 570 4.83 -7.41 8.86
N ILE A 571 4.46 -8.50 9.53
CA ILE A 571 3.75 -9.63 8.95
C ILE A 571 2.65 -10.11 9.90
N GLN A 572 1.52 -10.52 9.33
CA GLN A 572 0.50 -11.25 10.06
C GLN A 572 0.98 -12.70 10.27
N LEU A 573 0.90 -13.16 11.51
CA LEU A 573 1.21 -14.54 11.89
C LEU A 573 -0.04 -15.42 11.85
N SER A 574 -1.19 -14.88 12.28
CA SER A 574 -2.41 -15.67 12.41
C SER A 574 -3.67 -14.81 12.46
N ASP A 575 -4.82 -15.49 12.33
CA ASP A 575 -6.13 -14.92 12.64
C ASP A 575 -6.25 -14.61 14.13
N ILE A 576 -7.08 -13.63 14.47
CA ILE A 576 -7.41 -13.31 15.86
C ILE A 576 -8.15 -14.45 16.54
N ASP A 577 -8.93 -15.23 15.78
CA ASP A 577 -9.75 -16.35 16.28
C ASP A 577 -8.99 -17.69 16.27
N ASN A 578 -7.84 -17.73 15.60
CA ASN A 578 -6.96 -18.89 15.53
C ASN A 578 -5.51 -18.48 15.82
N PRO A 579 -5.20 -18.04 17.05
CA PRO A 579 -3.85 -17.68 17.45
C PRO A 579 -2.87 -18.82 17.15
N VAL A 580 -1.82 -18.52 16.39
CA VAL A 580 -0.61 -19.36 16.34
C VAL A 580 0.03 -19.36 17.74
N HIS A 581 0.81 -20.40 18.03
CA HIS A 581 1.51 -20.60 19.30
C HIS A 581 2.52 -19.48 19.58
N ASN A 582 2.03 -18.36 20.09
CA ASN A 582 2.80 -17.12 20.23
C ASN A 582 2.95 -16.75 21.70
N LEU A 583 4.16 -16.33 22.08
CA LEU A 583 4.51 -15.89 23.42
C LEU A 583 5.32 -14.60 23.34
N VAL A 584 4.86 -13.55 24.03
CA VAL A 584 5.68 -12.38 24.35
C VAL A 584 5.94 -12.36 25.84
N LEU A 585 7.22 -12.36 26.21
CA LEU A 585 7.65 -12.17 27.58
C LEU A 585 8.41 -10.87 27.70
N SER A 586 8.16 -10.14 28.76
CA SER A 586 8.99 -8.99 29.11
C SER A 586 9.44 -9.07 30.56
N SER A 587 10.56 -8.38 30.83
CA SER A 587 11.08 -8.23 32.18
C SER A 587 11.10 -6.76 32.56
N SER A 588 10.35 -6.41 33.60
CA SER A 588 10.30 -5.08 34.18
C SER A 588 11.37 -4.83 35.25
N LYS A 589 12.34 -5.73 35.36
CA LYS A 589 13.38 -5.67 36.38
C LYS A 589 14.74 -5.52 35.73
N THR A 590 15.55 -4.65 36.31
CA THR A 590 16.99 -4.63 36.06
C THR A 590 17.60 -5.95 36.54
N GLN A 591 18.34 -6.60 35.66
CA GLN A 591 19.01 -7.87 35.89
C GLN A 591 20.50 -7.68 35.69
N LEU A 592 21.21 -7.45 36.81
CA LEU A 592 22.66 -7.37 36.81
C LEU A 592 23.30 -8.73 36.54
N GLY A 593 24.39 -8.69 35.81
CA GLY A 593 25.13 -9.83 35.31
C GLY A 593 26.10 -10.42 36.31
N SER A 594 26.78 -11.44 35.85
CA SER A 594 27.96 -12.03 36.51
C SER A 594 28.87 -12.59 35.42
N SER A 595 30.11 -12.93 35.76
CA SER A 595 31.00 -13.65 34.84
C SER A 595 30.44 -15.01 34.40
N ASN A 596 29.53 -15.59 35.19
CA ASN A 596 28.78 -16.78 34.84
C ASN A 596 27.47 -16.45 34.10
N SER A 597 27.05 -17.33 33.21
CA SER A 597 25.75 -17.21 32.53
C SER A 597 24.61 -17.29 33.54
N LYS A 598 23.75 -16.28 33.54
CA LYS A 598 22.55 -16.17 34.36
C LYS A 598 21.32 -16.28 33.47
N ALA A 599 20.35 -17.10 33.87
CA ALA A 599 19.06 -17.17 33.19
C ALA A 599 18.27 -15.88 33.41
N ILE A 600 17.64 -15.40 32.35
CA ILE A 600 16.82 -14.20 32.38
C ILE A 600 15.44 -14.56 32.95
N THR A 601 14.95 -13.74 33.88
CA THR A 601 13.62 -13.88 34.48
C THR A 601 12.63 -12.86 33.90
N TYR A 602 11.38 -13.28 33.76
CA TYR A 602 10.26 -12.49 33.23
C TYR A 602 9.23 -12.26 34.32
N ASP A 603 8.56 -11.12 34.29
CA ASP A 603 7.47 -10.79 35.19
C ASP A 603 6.19 -10.33 34.46
N GLN A 604 6.23 -10.25 33.13
CA GLN A 604 5.06 -10.11 32.28
C GLN A 604 5.04 -11.21 31.22
N ASP A 605 3.85 -11.78 31.01
CA ASP A 605 3.58 -12.83 30.04
C ASP A 605 2.30 -12.43 29.29
N GLN A 606 2.44 -12.22 27.97
CA GLN A 606 1.33 -12.01 27.04
C GLN A 606 1.19 -13.21 26.09
N SER A 607 0.99 -14.39 26.66
CA SER A 607 0.67 -15.62 25.92
C SER A 607 -0.74 -15.58 25.34
N THR A 608 -0.89 -16.01 24.09
CA THR A 608 -2.20 -16.25 23.45
C THR A 608 -2.18 -17.54 22.62
N GLY A 609 -3.23 -18.38 22.70
CA GLY A 609 -3.29 -19.68 22.01
C GLY A 609 -3.64 -20.91 22.87
N VAL A 610 -3.86 -22.05 22.23
CA VAL A 610 -3.90 -23.39 22.87
C VAL A 610 -2.60 -24.10 22.47
N GLY A 611 -1.87 -24.70 23.42
CA GLY A 611 -0.56 -25.33 23.15
C GLY A 611 0.62 -24.35 23.16
N ILE A 612 0.51 -23.21 23.83
CA ILE A 612 1.53 -22.16 23.83
C ILE A 612 2.79 -22.62 24.59
N PRO A 613 3.99 -22.22 24.16
CA PRO A 613 5.16 -22.27 25.02
C PRO A 613 4.87 -21.56 26.35
N THR A 614 5.04 -22.23 27.49
CA THR A 614 4.70 -21.64 28.81
C THR A 614 5.96 -21.16 29.51
N ALA A 615 5.99 -19.89 29.94
CA ALA A 615 7.04 -19.38 30.80
C ALA A 615 6.99 -20.04 32.18
N ARG A 616 8.16 -20.34 32.73
CA ARG A 616 8.32 -20.94 34.06
C ARG A 616 9.05 -19.97 34.98
N SER A 617 8.89 -20.19 36.29
CA SER A 617 9.57 -19.41 37.31
C SER A 617 11.11 -19.47 37.25
N ASP A 618 11.66 -20.47 36.55
CA ASP A 618 13.11 -20.62 36.31
C ASP A 618 13.60 -19.82 35.07
N GLY A 619 12.74 -19.02 34.43
CA GLY A 619 13.07 -18.24 33.24
C GLY A 619 13.11 -19.06 31.95
N SER A 620 12.73 -20.35 31.99
CA SER A 620 12.59 -21.16 30.78
C SER A 620 11.19 -21.08 30.18
N ILE A 621 11.13 -21.20 28.87
CA ILE A 621 9.93 -21.36 28.06
C ILE A 621 9.87 -22.81 27.63
N LYS A 622 8.81 -23.53 28.03
CA LYS A 622 8.62 -24.94 27.67
C LYS A 622 7.73 -25.04 26.44
N PHE A 623 8.23 -25.60 25.34
CA PHE A 623 7.43 -25.90 24.15
C PHE A 623 6.41 -27.00 24.47
N SER A 624 5.16 -26.79 24.07
CA SER A 624 4.10 -27.78 24.34
C SER A 624 3.96 -28.80 23.22
N GLU A 625 4.38 -28.44 22.00
CA GLU A 625 4.29 -29.23 20.78
C GLU A 625 5.64 -29.27 20.06
N GLN A 626 5.80 -30.23 19.15
CA GLN A 626 6.95 -30.28 18.26
C GLN A 626 6.75 -29.32 17.08
N GLY A 627 7.78 -28.54 16.73
CA GLY A 627 7.65 -27.54 15.68
C GLY A 627 8.95 -26.84 15.33
N ILE A 628 8.85 -25.94 14.36
CA ILE A 628 9.90 -24.96 14.05
C ILE A 628 9.45 -23.62 14.61
N TYR A 629 10.27 -23.01 15.46
CA TYR A 629 9.94 -21.77 16.15
C TYR A 629 10.94 -20.67 15.77
N PHE A 630 10.42 -19.49 15.42
CA PHE A 630 11.22 -18.27 15.38
C PHE A 630 11.27 -17.67 16.77
N VAL A 631 12.48 -17.28 17.17
CA VAL A 631 12.75 -16.71 18.48
C VAL A 631 13.56 -15.45 18.24
N ILE A 632 13.01 -14.31 18.65
CA ILE A 632 13.72 -13.03 18.66
C ILE A 632 13.60 -12.42 20.04
N PHE A 633 14.63 -11.71 20.45
CA PHE A 633 14.51 -10.88 21.62
C PHE A 633 15.38 -9.63 21.49
N ILE A 634 14.92 -8.59 22.16
CA ILE A 634 15.56 -7.30 22.24
C ILE A 634 15.75 -6.98 23.71
N ALA A 635 17.00 -6.75 24.09
CA ALA A 635 17.39 -6.43 25.44
C ALA A 635 17.99 -5.03 25.53
N GLN A 636 17.82 -4.39 26.68
CA GLN A 636 18.45 -3.10 26.97
C GLN A 636 19.72 -3.35 27.79
N GLY A 637 20.87 -3.34 27.12
CA GLY A 637 22.17 -3.44 27.80
C GLY A 637 22.57 -2.10 28.41
N GLY A 638 23.06 -2.11 29.65
CA GLY A 638 23.52 -0.89 30.31
C GLY A 638 24.29 -1.17 31.61
N SER A 639 24.70 -0.11 32.28
CA SER A 639 25.26 -0.16 33.64
C SER A 639 24.17 0.09 34.69
N ALA A 640 24.35 -0.45 35.89
CA ALA A 640 23.53 -0.06 37.04
C ALA A 640 23.53 1.47 37.22
N ALA A 641 22.43 2.01 37.75
CA ALA A 641 22.36 3.43 38.06
C ALA A 641 23.55 3.84 38.94
N ASP A 642 24.17 4.98 38.62
CA ASP A 642 25.33 5.57 39.32
C ASP A 642 26.67 4.82 39.21
N THR A 643 26.77 3.72 38.45
CA THR A 643 28.07 3.06 38.20
C THR A 643 28.69 3.54 36.89
N ARG A 644 30.02 3.67 36.86
CA ARG A 644 30.80 3.98 35.64
C ARG A 644 31.33 2.73 34.96
N ALA A 645 30.55 1.65 35.03
CA ALA A 645 30.96 0.35 34.53
C ALA A 645 31.02 0.34 33.00
N SER A 646 32.06 -0.27 32.45
CA SER A 646 32.17 -0.58 31.01
C SER A 646 32.61 -2.02 30.86
N GLY A 647 32.30 -2.64 29.73
CA GLY A 647 32.58 -4.05 29.48
C GLY A 647 31.71 -4.60 28.37
N GLU A 648 31.49 -5.90 28.40
CA GLU A 648 30.75 -6.63 27.38
C GLU A 648 29.60 -7.40 28.02
N ILE A 649 28.48 -7.46 27.30
CA ILE A 649 27.35 -8.31 27.59
C ILE A 649 27.34 -9.40 26.52
N LEU A 650 27.54 -10.64 26.93
CA LEU A 650 27.29 -11.83 26.10
C LEU A 650 25.88 -12.31 26.38
N LEU A 651 25.11 -12.53 25.32
CA LEU A 651 23.69 -12.83 25.40
C LEU A 651 23.33 -13.88 24.37
N GLY A 652 22.51 -14.86 24.75
CA GLY A 652 22.06 -15.87 23.80
C GLY A 652 21.07 -16.88 24.35
N PRO A 653 20.40 -17.62 23.45
CA PRO A 653 19.43 -18.63 23.82
C PRO A 653 20.08 -20.00 24.06
N GLN A 654 19.49 -20.77 24.98
CA GLN A 654 19.85 -22.15 25.28
C GLN A 654 18.64 -23.07 25.10
N LEU A 655 18.80 -24.14 24.33
CA LEU A 655 17.82 -25.21 24.22
C LEU A 655 18.23 -26.38 25.13
N ASN A 656 17.35 -26.75 26.05
CA ASN A 656 17.57 -27.80 27.04
C ASN A 656 18.87 -27.62 27.85
N GLY A 657 19.21 -26.37 28.15
CA GLY A 657 20.39 -25.98 28.93
C GLY A 657 21.70 -25.97 28.16
N LYS A 658 21.68 -26.19 26.84
CA LYS A 658 22.83 -26.05 25.94
C LYS A 658 22.68 -24.80 25.09
N ASP A 659 23.77 -24.06 24.88
CA ASP A 659 23.79 -22.95 23.92
C ASP A 659 23.32 -23.43 22.55
N ILE A 660 22.56 -22.58 21.85
CA ILE A 660 22.19 -22.85 20.46
C ILE A 660 23.35 -22.34 19.59
N PRO A 661 23.97 -23.21 18.76
CA PRO A 661 25.11 -22.83 17.94
C PRO A 661 24.84 -21.59 17.10
N ASN A 662 25.84 -20.71 17.01
CA ASN A 662 25.81 -19.51 16.17
C ASN A 662 24.60 -18.59 16.41
N SER A 663 24.09 -18.53 17.65
CA SER A 663 22.98 -17.64 18.01
C SER A 663 23.31 -16.63 19.09
N ASN A 664 24.51 -16.71 19.69
CA ASN A 664 24.95 -15.74 20.69
C ASN A 664 25.30 -14.39 20.04
N VAL A 665 25.21 -13.32 20.82
CA VAL A 665 25.69 -11.97 20.48
C VAL A 665 26.52 -11.38 21.61
N ILE A 666 27.54 -10.60 21.26
CA ILE A 666 28.29 -9.76 22.20
C ILE A 666 28.01 -8.30 21.90
N HIS A 667 27.85 -7.53 22.96
CA HIS A 667 27.67 -6.09 22.86
C HIS A 667 28.53 -5.38 23.91
N SER A 668 29.38 -4.46 23.48
CA SER A 668 30.17 -3.60 24.36
C SER A 668 29.30 -2.47 24.91
N VAL A 669 29.31 -2.30 26.22
CA VAL A 669 28.60 -1.24 26.93
C VAL A 669 29.63 -0.29 27.53
N ARG A 670 29.50 1.00 27.22
CA ARG A 670 30.27 2.07 27.86
C ARG A 670 29.57 2.58 29.11
N SER A 671 30.36 3.15 30.01
CA SER A 671 29.91 3.85 31.21
C SER A 671 28.81 4.87 30.89
N GLY A 672 27.62 4.66 31.47
CA GLY A 672 26.48 5.57 31.30
C GLY A 672 25.84 5.51 29.90
N SER A 673 26.04 4.42 29.16
CA SER A 673 25.33 4.17 27.90
C SER A 673 24.31 3.04 28.06
N ASN A 674 23.15 3.25 27.46
CA ASN A 674 22.09 2.28 27.25
C ASN A 674 22.11 1.87 25.77
N ARG A 675 22.25 0.59 25.49
CA ARG A 675 22.34 0.05 24.12
C ARG A 675 21.28 -1.02 23.88
N GLY A 676 20.59 -0.96 22.75
CA GLY A 676 19.72 -2.03 22.30
C GLY A 676 20.54 -3.22 21.80
N ILE A 677 20.24 -4.42 22.31
CA ILE A 677 20.88 -5.68 21.90
C ILE A 677 19.81 -6.55 21.26
N THR A 678 19.96 -6.87 19.98
CA THR A 678 19.05 -7.78 19.27
C THR A 678 19.72 -9.12 19.06
N CYS A 679 18.96 -10.20 19.27
CA CYS A 679 19.39 -11.55 19.01
C CYS A 679 18.21 -12.37 18.49
N GLN A 680 18.46 -13.20 17.49
CA GLN A 680 17.43 -14.02 16.86
C GLN A 680 17.96 -15.41 16.50
N THR A 681 17.05 -16.39 16.48
CA THR A 681 17.33 -17.74 16.04
C THR A 681 16.05 -18.44 15.58
N ILE A 682 16.20 -19.45 14.71
CA ILE A 682 15.15 -20.41 14.40
C ILE A 682 15.56 -21.74 15.03
N VAL A 683 14.67 -22.30 15.85
CA VAL A 683 14.92 -23.55 16.55
C VAL A 683 13.90 -24.61 16.15
N LYS A 684 14.39 -25.83 15.95
CA LYS A 684 13.55 -27.02 15.95
C LYS A 684 13.42 -27.50 17.38
N ALA A 685 12.20 -27.57 17.89
CA ALA A 685 11.91 -28.01 19.24
C ALA A 685 10.98 -29.23 19.24
N GLU A 686 11.21 -30.15 20.16
CA GLU A 686 10.30 -31.24 20.50
C GLU A 686 9.35 -30.81 21.62
N ALA A 687 8.22 -31.50 21.77
CA ALA A 687 7.33 -31.28 22.90
C ALA A 687 8.09 -31.49 24.22
N ASN A 688 7.93 -30.55 25.15
CA ASN A 688 8.63 -30.44 26.44
C ASN A 688 10.08 -29.94 26.42
N ASP A 689 10.65 -29.68 25.24
CA ASP A 689 11.90 -28.95 25.17
C ASP A 689 11.75 -27.59 25.86
N LYS A 690 12.86 -27.10 26.43
CA LYS A 690 12.90 -25.82 27.12
C LYS A 690 13.90 -24.91 26.46
N ILE A 691 13.44 -23.77 25.95
CA ILE A 691 14.34 -22.68 25.61
C ILE A 691 14.45 -21.73 26.80
N ARG A 692 15.66 -21.27 27.11
CA ARG A 692 15.89 -20.21 28.09
C ARG A 692 16.89 -19.23 27.53
N PHE A 693 16.80 -17.99 27.95
CA PHE A 693 17.77 -16.97 27.56
C PHE A 693 18.73 -16.75 28.70
N VAL A 694 20.01 -16.65 28.36
CA VAL A 694 21.07 -16.45 29.33
C VAL A 694 21.93 -15.27 28.91
N PHE A 695 22.46 -14.57 29.91
CA PHE A 695 23.46 -13.53 29.69
C PHE A 695 24.59 -13.65 30.70
N SER A 696 25.77 -13.18 30.33
CA SER A 696 26.92 -13.00 31.20
C SER A 696 27.59 -11.68 30.88
N THR A 697 28.30 -11.13 31.86
CA THR A 697 28.95 -9.82 31.71
C THR A 697 30.41 -9.90 32.13
N THR A 698 31.26 -9.09 31.51
CA THR A 698 32.66 -8.96 31.95
C THR A 698 32.81 -8.08 33.20
N ASN A 699 31.74 -7.39 33.57
CA ASN A 699 31.65 -6.54 34.77
C ASN A 699 30.27 -6.76 35.42
N GLU A 700 30.24 -7.03 36.72
CA GLU A 700 29.01 -7.34 37.48
C GLU A 700 28.05 -6.15 37.64
N ASP A 701 28.57 -4.93 37.47
CA ASP A 701 27.76 -3.70 37.43
C ASP A 701 27.05 -3.48 36.08
N LEU A 702 27.31 -4.33 35.09
CA LEU A 702 26.58 -4.36 33.82
C LEU A 702 25.43 -5.35 33.89
N GLY A 703 24.41 -5.11 33.07
CA GLY A 703 23.33 -6.07 32.91
C GLY A 703 22.27 -5.62 31.93
N LEU A 704 21.11 -6.25 32.04
CA LEU A 704 19.92 -5.87 31.30
C LEU A 704 19.14 -4.89 32.16
N ILE A 705 19.06 -3.63 31.73
CA ILE A 705 18.56 -2.53 32.56
C ILE A 705 17.11 -2.24 32.19
N ALA A 706 16.25 -2.15 33.20
CA ALA A 706 14.88 -1.67 33.01
C ALA A 706 14.79 -0.27 33.61
N THR A 707 14.21 0.68 32.89
CA THR A 707 14.12 2.08 33.32
C THR A 707 12.67 2.57 33.26
N ALA A 708 12.32 3.39 34.24
CA ALA A 708 11.05 4.12 34.27
C ALA A 708 11.38 5.61 34.23
N GLU A 709 11.11 6.25 33.10
CA GLU A 709 11.25 7.70 32.97
C GLU A 709 9.96 8.43 33.30
N LYS A 710 10.09 9.66 33.79
CA LYS A 710 8.93 10.47 34.17
C LYS A 710 8.19 10.92 32.91
N ASN A 711 6.96 10.41 32.73
CA ASN A 711 6.06 10.66 31.60
C ASN A 711 6.32 9.84 30.33
N GLU A 712 7.08 8.75 30.41
CA GLU A 712 7.24 7.81 29.31
C GLU A 712 6.81 6.39 29.72
N PRO A 713 6.43 5.54 28.74
CA PRO A 713 6.20 4.14 29.01
C PRO A 713 7.46 3.46 29.53
N PHE A 714 7.24 2.40 30.29
CA PHE A 714 8.27 1.66 30.98
C PHE A 714 9.17 0.91 29.97
N VAL A 715 10.49 0.96 30.18
CA VAL A 715 11.48 0.27 29.34
C VAL A 715 11.77 -1.08 29.94
N ALA A 716 11.33 -2.13 29.25
CA ALA A 716 11.64 -3.50 29.62
C ALA A 716 13.14 -3.77 29.45
N SER A 717 13.75 -4.47 30.41
CA SER A 717 15.14 -4.93 30.27
C SER A 717 15.30 -5.95 29.15
N LEU A 718 14.22 -6.67 28.83
CA LEU A 718 14.12 -7.65 27.76
C LEU A 718 12.69 -7.75 27.26
N ILE A 719 12.52 -7.87 25.95
CA ILE A 719 11.30 -8.36 25.28
C ILE A 719 11.70 -9.57 24.45
N ALA A 720 11.09 -10.73 24.72
CA ALA A 720 11.28 -11.95 23.94
C ALA A 720 9.98 -12.31 23.23
N THR A 721 10.06 -12.61 21.94
CA THR A 721 8.94 -13.06 21.12
C THR A 721 9.27 -14.42 20.53
N VAL A 722 8.38 -15.39 20.77
CA VAL A 722 8.48 -16.75 20.27
C VAL A 722 7.20 -17.08 19.53
N PHE A 723 7.31 -17.58 18.30
CA PHE A 723 6.16 -18.09 17.55
C PHE A 723 6.54 -19.27 16.66
N GLU A 724 5.57 -20.12 16.39
CA GLU A 724 5.73 -21.26 15.51
C GLU A 724 5.67 -20.83 14.03
N LEU A 725 6.66 -21.25 13.25
CA LEU A 725 6.71 -21.09 11.80
C LEU A 725 5.99 -22.22 11.07
N GLY A 726 5.87 -23.38 11.70
CA GLY A 726 5.12 -24.52 11.18
C GLY A 726 5.48 -25.81 11.90
N THR A 727 4.66 -26.83 11.66
CA THR A 727 4.89 -28.15 12.24
C THR A 727 6.16 -28.78 11.66
N ARG A 728 6.77 -29.71 12.39
CA ARG A 728 7.95 -30.45 11.93
C ARG A 728 7.78 -31.12 10.56
N ASP A 729 6.58 -31.60 10.26
CA ASP A 729 6.30 -32.36 9.04
C ASP A 729 5.87 -31.48 7.86
N ASN A 730 5.43 -30.25 8.14
CA ASN A 730 5.09 -29.26 7.12
C ASN A 730 5.54 -27.85 7.53
N PRO A 731 6.86 -27.61 7.63
CA PRO A 731 7.37 -26.29 7.94
C PRO A 731 7.23 -25.37 6.72
N VAL A 732 6.95 -24.10 6.96
CA VAL A 732 7.08 -23.05 5.93
C VAL A 732 8.52 -22.97 5.44
N PRO A 733 8.77 -22.38 4.27
CA PRO A 733 10.12 -22.01 3.88
C PRO A 733 10.79 -21.14 4.96
N TYR A 734 11.98 -21.53 5.41
CA TYR A 734 12.76 -20.77 6.39
C TYR A 734 14.26 -21.02 6.22
N ALA A 735 15.09 -20.11 6.74
CA ALA A 735 16.53 -20.27 6.86
C ALA A 735 17.06 -19.52 8.09
N GLN A 736 17.92 -20.19 8.83
CA GLN A 736 18.84 -19.66 9.83
C GLN A 736 20.25 -19.92 9.31
N LEU A 737 20.95 -18.86 8.97
CA LEU A 737 22.29 -18.91 8.41
C LEU A 737 23.22 -18.06 9.28
N SER A 738 24.49 -18.39 9.31
CA SER A 738 25.46 -17.59 10.04
C SER A 738 26.82 -17.58 9.37
N SER A 739 27.66 -16.67 9.86
CA SER A 739 29.08 -16.61 9.50
C SER A 739 29.95 -16.82 10.72
N SER A 740 30.73 -17.88 10.69
CA SER A 740 31.76 -18.14 11.71
C SER A 740 33.09 -17.48 11.39
N ASN A 741 33.18 -16.65 10.35
CA ASN A 741 34.40 -15.93 9.99
C ASN A 741 34.25 -14.45 10.29
N SER A 742 35.30 -13.79 10.81
CA SER A 742 35.35 -12.33 10.75
C SER A 742 35.47 -11.88 9.29
N GLN A 743 34.76 -10.81 8.92
CA GLN A 743 34.66 -10.30 7.56
C GLN A 743 34.97 -8.81 7.55
N TRP A 744 36.05 -8.44 6.87
CA TRP A 744 36.55 -7.07 6.90
C TRP A 744 36.04 -6.24 5.74
N GLY A 745 35.46 -5.10 6.07
CA GLY A 745 34.90 -4.15 5.14
C GLY A 745 35.97 -3.32 4.41
N CYS A 746 35.52 -2.69 3.33
CA CYS A 746 36.23 -1.63 2.64
C CYS A 746 35.21 -0.71 1.97
N ILE A 747 35.69 0.39 1.39
CA ILE A 747 34.85 1.37 0.67
C ILE A 747 34.12 0.78 -0.53
N THR A 748 34.54 -0.38 -1.04
CA THR A 748 33.84 -1.12 -2.08
C THR A 748 32.90 -2.13 -1.43
N PRO A 749 31.59 -2.09 -1.72
CA PRO A 749 30.64 -3.07 -1.23
C PRO A 749 31.06 -4.52 -1.50
N ARG A 750 30.86 -5.40 -0.52
CA ARG A 750 31.13 -6.84 -0.62
C ARG A 750 29.94 -7.63 -0.12
N LYS A 751 29.73 -8.81 -0.71
CA LYS A 751 28.76 -9.78 -0.21
C LYS A 751 29.22 -10.30 1.16
N VAL A 752 28.28 -10.47 2.09
CA VAL A 752 28.54 -11.16 3.35
C VAL A 752 28.61 -12.66 3.09
N GLU A 753 29.68 -13.30 3.52
CA GLU A 753 29.84 -14.76 3.54
C GLU A 753 28.97 -15.34 4.66
N LEU A 754 28.10 -16.29 4.32
CA LEU A 754 27.33 -17.09 5.27
C LEU A 754 27.79 -18.53 5.12
N ASN A 755 28.85 -18.90 5.85
CA ASN A 755 29.50 -20.20 5.70
C ASN A 755 28.86 -21.33 6.51
N ASN A 756 27.84 -21.01 7.31
CA ASN A 756 27.08 -21.98 8.11
C ASN A 756 25.60 -21.97 7.71
N ASN A 757 25.01 -23.14 7.61
CA ASN A 757 23.57 -23.36 7.53
C ASN A 757 23.11 -24.01 8.84
N ASP A 758 22.62 -23.20 9.77
CA ASP A 758 22.22 -23.65 11.10
C ASP A 758 20.85 -24.33 11.08
N GLY A 759 20.04 -24.04 10.05
CA GLY A 759 18.83 -24.76 9.72
C GLY A 759 18.06 -24.11 8.59
N SER A 760 17.66 -24.86 7.58
CA SER A 760 16.89 -24.33 6.45
C SER A 760 15.88 -25.33 5.92
N ASN A 761 14.79 -24.82 5.36
CA ASN A 761 13.79 -25.55 4.61
C ASN A 761 13.40 -24.72 3.40
N ARG A 762 13.53 -25.28 2.18
CA ARG A 762 13.19 -24.63 0.90
C ARG A 762 13.85 -23.26 0.64
N ILE A 763 14.96 -23.00 1.33
CA ILE A 763 15.84 -21.86 1.14
C ILE A 763 17.25 -22.41 1.13
N ARG A 764 17.98 -22.20 0.03
CA ARG A 764 19.34 -22.71 -0.15
C ARG A 764 20.35 -21.60 0.07
N ASN A 765 21.43 -21.90 0.77
CA ASN A 765 22.55 -20.99 0.95
C ASN A 765 23.76 -21.49 0.15
N ASN A 766 24.29 -20.66 -0.74
CA ASN A 766 25.54 -20.86 -1.44
C ASN A 766 26.51 -19.74 -1.07
N ASP A 767 27.10 -19.86 0.12
CA ASP A 767 28.10 -18.95 0.67
C ASP A 767 27.66 -17.47 0.59
N GLY A 768 26.50 -17.17 1.17
CA GLY A 768 25.93 -15.82 1.21
C GLY A 768 25.03 -15.46 0.02
N THR A 769 24.96 -16.30 -1.02
CA THR A 769 23.91 -16.20 -2.05
C THR A 769 22.76 -17.14 -1.68
N ILE A 770 21.64 -16.56 -1.28
CA ILE A 770 20.49 -17.25 -0.70
C ILE A 770 19.41 -17.41 -1.78
N GLU A 771 19.21 -18.62 -2.26
CA GLU A 771 18.21 -18.94 -3.27
C GLU A 771 16.89 -19.37 -2.61
N ILE A 772 15.79 -18.73 -3.00
CA ILE A 772 14.45 -19.01 -2.48
C ILE A 772 13.76 -20.00 -3.44
N GLU A 773 13.34 -21.17 -2.95
CA GLU A 773 12.75 -22.21 -3.81
C GLU A 773 11.25 -22.00 -4.07
N GLU A 774 10.57 -21.19 -3.25
CA GLU A 774 9.12 -21.00 -3.28
C GLU A 774 8.78 -19.50 -3.31
N ALA A 775 7.87 -19.09 -4.20
CA ALA A 775 7.42 -17.71 -4.25
C ALA A 775 6.61 -17.34 -2.99
N GLY A 776 6.68 -16.08 -2.57
CA GLY A 776 5.87 -15.58 -1.46
C GLY A 776 6.39 -14.29 -0.84
N THR A 777 5.75 -13.87 0.25
CA THR A 777 6.21 -12.76 1.09
C THR A 777 7.09 -13.30 2.20
N TYR A 778 8.31 -12.80 2.31
CA TYR A 778 9.30 -13.22 3.30
C TYR A 778 9.59 -12.09 4.28
N PHE A 779 9.63 -12.43 5.57
CA PHE A 779 10.29 -11.61 6.57
C PHE A 779 11.77 -12.00 6.61
N VAL A 780 12.65 -10.99 6.60
CA VAL A 780 14.10 -11.15 6.59
C VAL A 780 14.70 -10.26 7.67
N ILE A 781 15.61 -10.80 8.46
CA ILE A 781 16.40 -10.06 9.45
C ILE A 781 17.84 -10.57 9.50
N ALA A 782 18.79 -9.65 9.55
CA ALA A 782 20.20 -9.91 9.73
C ALA A 782 20.73 -9.11 10.91
N ALA A 783 21.52 -9.75 11.78
CA ALA A 783 22.21 -9.11 12.89
C ALA A 783 23.71 -9.42 12.76
N GLY A 784 24.49 -8.39 12.46
CA GLY A 784 25.94 -8.46 12.34
C GLY A 784 26.63 -7.89 13.56
N GLN A 785 27.62 -8.59 14.10
CA GLN A 785 28.50 -8.05 15.13
C GLN A 785 29.55 -7.17 14.47
N VAL A 786 29.37 -5.85 14.48
CA VAL A 786 30.34 -4.92 13.93
C VAL A 786 31.40 -4.56 14.96
N GLY A 787 32.64 -4.46 14.52
CA GLY A 787 33.76 -4.12 15.39
C GLY A 787 35.04 -3.89 14.61
N SER A 788 36.16 -3.92 15.33
CA SER A 788 37.49 -3.74 14.73
C SER A 788 38.45 -4.87 15.05
N SER A 789 39.36 -5.18 14.11
CA SER A 789 40.33 -6.27 14.27
C SER A 789 41.33 -6.06 15.40
N ASP A 790 41.54 -4.81 15.81
CA ASP A 790 42.51 -4.39 16.82
C ASP A 790 41.86 -3.76 18.08
N GLY A 791 40.52 -3.75 18.15
CA GLY A 791 39.75 -3.09 19.22
C GLY A 791 39.89 -1.56 19.24
N LYS A 792 40.43 -0.94 18.17
CA LYS A 792 40.73 0.50 18.10
C LYS A 792 40.26 1.16 16.81
N GLY A 793 39.60 0.41 15.93
CA GLY A 793 39.05 0.97 14.70
C GLY A 793 37.92 1.95 14.98
N ASN A 794 37.91 3.07 14.26
CA ASN A 794 36.85 4.06 14.28
C ASN A 794 36.38 4.33 12.84
N GLY A 795 35.07 4.30 12.62
CA GLY A 795 34.43 4.54 11.32
C GLY A 795 33.06 3.87 11.22
N ASP A 796 32.42 4.03 10.07
CA ASP A 796 31.08 3.52 9.79
C ASP A 796 31.12 2.16 9.08
N VAL A 797 30.25 1.25 9.51
CA VAL A 797 29.95 -0.03 8.84
C VAL A 797 28.51 -0.01 8.37
N HIS A 798 28.30 -0.39 7.12
CA HIS A 798 27.02 -0.32 6.42
C HIS A 798 26.56 -1.73 6.06
N LEU A 799 25.26 -2.01 6.16
CA LEU A 799 24.67 -3.31 5.86
C LEU A 799 23.32 -3.15 5.16
N TRP A 800 23.13 -3.81 4.02
CA TRP A 800 21.86 -3.79 3.27
C TRP A 800 21.59 -5.10 2.55
N LEU A 801 20.39 -5.19 1.96
CA LEU A 801 19.93 -6.35 1.20
C LEU A 801 20.02 -6.12 -0.31
N ARG A 802 20.29 -7.19 -1.06
CA ARG A 802 20.32 -7.22 -2.52
C ARG A 802 19.50 -8.39 -3.03
N LEU A 803 18.59 -8.13 -3.97
CA LEU A 803 17.77 -9.15 -4.63
C LEU A 803 18.15 -9.20 -6.11
N ASN A 804 18.53 -10.37 -6.60
CA ASN A 804 18.92 -10.62 -7.99
C ASN A 804 19.97 -9.63 -8.52
N GLY A 805 21.00 -9.35 -7.70
CA GLY A 805 22.07 -8.43 -8.08
C GLY A 805 21.72 -6.93 -7.91
N LYS A 806 20.48 -6.60 -7.51
CA LYS A 806 20.03 -5.22 -7.33
C LYS A 806 19.81 -4.90 -5.86
N ASP A 807 20.39 -3.80 -5.39
CA ASP A 807 20.21 -3.34 -4.00
C ASP A 807 18.73 -3.01 -3.73
N ILE A 808 18.24 -3.49 -2.59
CA ILE A 808 16.89 -3.22 -2.10
C ILE A 808 16.89 -1.82 -1.48
N LYS A 809 16.04 -0.94 -2.02
CA LYS A 809 15.88 0.41 -1.49
C LYS A 809 15.44 0.36 -0.02
N ASP A 810 15.94 1.32 0.76
CA ASP A 810 15.53 1.50 2.16
C ASP A 810 15.75 0.25 3.04
N SER A 811 16.77 -0.56 2.71
CA SER A 811 17.23 -1.69 3.53
C SER A 811 18.57 -1.42 4.20
N ASN A 812 19.21 -0.27 3.91
CA ASN A 812 20.53 0.03 4.44
C ASN A 812 20.47 0.46 5.91
N THR A 813 21.43 0.02 6.70
CA THR A 813 21.65 0.46 8.08
C THR A 813 23.12 0.71 8.33
N VAL A 814 23.42 1.67 9.20
CA VAL A 814 24.79 2.11 9.48
C VAL A 814 25.06 2.15 10.98
N GLN A 815 26.23 1.66 11.36
CA GLN A 815 26.74 1.73 12.72
C GLN A 815 28.11 2.38 12.73
N THR A 816 28.25 3.46 13.49
CA THR A 816 29.56 4.01 13.82
C THR A 816 30.18 3.12 14.90
N VAL A 817 31.37 2.61 14.59
CA VAL A 817 32.23 1.84 15.49
C VAL A 817 33.30 2.78 16.06
N ASP A 818 33.59 2.67 17.35
CA ASP A 818 34.64 3.44 18.02
C ASP A 818 35.45 2.53 18.97
N GLY A 819 35.94 1.41 18.46
CA GLY A 819 36.67 0.38 19.24
C GLY A 819 35.77 -0.65 19.94
N ASP A 820 34.46 -0.41 19.98
CA ASP A 820 33.47 -1.33 20.56
C ASP A 820 33.02 -2.42 19.59
N THR A 821 32.50 -3.53 20.13
CA THR A 821 31.70 -4.51 19.36
C THR A 821 30.23 -4.23 19.58
N ILE A 822 29.48 -3.94 18.52
CA ILE A 822 28.07 -3.55 18.56
C ILE A 822 27.29 -4.43 17.58
N VAL A 823 26.00 -4.65 17.83
CA VAL A 823 25.12 -5.36 16.89
C VAL A 823 24.48 -4.37 15.92
N LEU A 824 24.73 -4.54 14.62
CA LEU A 824 24.09 -3.84 13.51
C LEU A 824 22.97 -4.73 12.94
N VAL A 825 21.73 -4.21 12.96
CA VAL A 825 20.55 -4.94 12.46
C VAL A 825 20.11 -4.37 11.12
N CYS A 826 19.71 -5.23 10.20
CA CYS A 826 19.06 -4.90 8.94
C CYS A 826 17.85 -5.84 8.78
N GLN A 827 16.68 -5.30 8.42
CA GLN A 827 15.47 -6.10 8.27
C GLN A 827 14.58 -5.59 7.13
N ALA A 828 13.76 -6.49 6.58
CA ALA A 828 12.78 -6.16 5.55
C ALA A 828 11.67 -7.21 5.45
N VAL A 829 10.52 -6.77 4.95
CA VAL A 829 9.48 -7.65 4.37
C VAL A 829 9.51 -7.49 2.85
N ILE A 830 9.69 -8.59 2.13
CA ILE A 830 9.96 -8.58 0.69
C ILE A 830 9.14 -9.68 0.00
N LYS A 831 8.52 -9.36 -1.12
CA LYS A 831 7.98 -10.36 -2.06
C LYS A 831 9.12 -10.93 -2.90
N ILE A 832 9.24 -12.25 -2.91
CA ILE A 832 10.31 -12.98 -3.60
C ILE A 832 9.67 -14.04 -4.50
N GLU A 833 10.16 -14.16 -5.73
CA GLU A 833 9.75 -15.20 -6.67
C GLU A 833 10.60 -16.47 -6.50
N ALA A 834 10.06 -17.62 -6.91
CA ALA A 834 10.82 -18.86 -6.91
C ALA A 834 12.06 -18.76 -7.83
N GLY A 835 13.23 -19.11 -7.29
CA GLY A 835 14.53 -19.02 -7.96
C GLY A 835 15.26 -17.70 -7.78
N ASP A 836 14.63 -16.70 -7.15
CA ASP A 836 15.29 -15.44 -6.81
C ASP A 836 16.44 -15.64 -5.83
N LYS A 837 17.43 -14.76 -5.92
CA LYS A 837 18.66 -14.77 -5.12
C LYS A 837 18.75 -13.54 -4.24
N LEU A 838 18.68 -13.75 -2.94
CA LEU A 838 18.89 -12.74 -1.91
C LEU A 838 20.33 -12.77 -1.42
N GLU A 839 20.92 -11.60 -1.17
CA GLU A 839 22.26 -11.43 -0.66
C GLU A 839 22.29 -10.34 0.42
N LEU A 840 23.13 -10.52 1.43
CA LEU A 840 23.55 -9.44 2.33
C LEU A 840 24.79 -8.78 1.76
N VAL A 841 24.85 -7.45 1.78
CA VAL A 841 25.97 -6.67 1.27
C VAL A 841 26.40 -5.67 2.32
N PHE A 842 27.71 -5.46 2.46
CA PHE A 842 28.27 -4.53 3.43
C PHE A 842 29.46 -3.75 2.88
N SER A 843 29.72 -2.59 3.46
CA SER A 843 30.88 -1.74 3.21
C SER A 843 31.36 -1.11 4.51
N ALA A 844 32.55 -0.52 4.48
CA ALA A 844 33.06 0.30 5.57
C ALA A 844 33.79 1.53 5.01
N ASP A 845 33.70 2.66 5.70
CA ASP A 845 34.30 3.93 5.27
C ASP A 845 35.86 3.96 5.36
N VAL A 846 36.46 2.92 5.94
CA VAL A 846 37.92 2.75 6.02
C VAL A 846 38.49 2.05 4.79
N ALA A 847 39.53 2.65 4.19
CA ALA A 847 40.13 2.16 2.95
C ALA A 847 40.74 0.75 3.04
N LYS A 848 41.04 0.21 4.24
CA LYS A 848 41.67 -1.11 4.42
C LYS A 848 41.30 -1.82 5.73
N GLY A 849 40.24 -2.62 5.72
CA GLY A 849 40.15 -3.94 6.38
C GLY A 849 40.27 -4.02 7.91
N LYS A 850 40.14 -2.91 8.63
CA LYS A 850 40.17 -2.88 10.10
C LYS A 850 38.81 -2.89 10.75
N LEU A 851 37.78 -2.48 10.02
CA LEU A 851 36.37 -2.48 10.44
C LEU A 851 35.60 -3.51 9.63
N GLY A 852 34.58 -4.10 10.23
CA GLY A 852 33.69 -5.04 9.57
C GLY A 852 32.97 -5.90 10.60
N PHE A 853 32.56 -7.10 10.19
CA PHE A 853 31.91 -8.05 11.07
C PHE A 853 32.94 -8.92 11.79
N VAL A 854 32.82 -9.05 13.12
CA VAL A 854 33.80 -9.72 13.97
C VAL A 854 33.19 -10.95 14.63
N THR A 855 33.93 -12.06 14.65
CA THR A 855 33.62 -13.19 15.51
C THR A 855 34.32 -13.04 16.86
N SER A 856 33.73 -13.61 17.90
CA SER A 856 34.38 -13.72 19.21
C SER A 856 34.30 -15.14 19.74
N GLN A 857 35.25 -15.53 20.57
CA GLN A 857 35.25 -16.81 21.29
C GLN A 857 35.51 -16.53 22.78
N PRO A 858 34.48 -16.13 23.54
CA PRO A 858 34.63 -15.93 24.97
C PRO A 858 35.07 -17.22 25.66
N GLU A 859 35.90 -17.10 26.70
CA GLU A 859 36.38 -18.27 27.44
C GLU A 859 35.20 -19.11 27.95
N SER A 860 35.23 -20.42 27.71
CA SER A 860 34.19 -21.38 28.11
C SER A 860 32.78 -21.18 27.51
N LYS A 861 32.64 -20.41 26.43
CA LYS A 861 31.38 -20.18 25.72
C LYS A 861 31.45 -20.63 24.27
N GLU A 862 30.29 -20.83 23.66
CA GLU A 862 30.20 -21.05 22.22
C GLU A 862 30.70 -19.84 21.43
N LYS A 863 31.18 -20.11 20.21
CA LYS A 863 31.63 -19.08 19.28
C LYS A 863 30.48 -18.14 18.96
N VAL A 864 30.78 -16.85 18.97
CA VAL A 864 29.83 -15.80 18.59
C VAL A 864 30.07 -15.45 17.12
N PRO A 865 29.10 -15.71 16.23
CA PRO A 865 29.27 -15.56 14.78
C PRO A 865 29.29 -14.09 14.38
N SER A 866 30.02 -13.73 13.32
CA SER A 866 30.06 -12.34 12.86
C SER A 866 28.74 -11.87 12.26
N MET A 867 27.92 -12.80 11.76
CA MET A 867 26.61 -12.53 11.18
C MET A 867 25.65 -13.65 11.53
N VAL A 868 24.41 -13.27 11.87
CA VAL A 868 23.25 -14.16 11.97
C VAL A 868 22.17 -13.64 11.03
N PHE A 869 21.71 -14.50 10.13
CA PHE A 869 20.64 -14.21 9.17
C PHE A 869 19.48 -15.16 9.40
N SER A 870 18.27 -14.60 9.46
CA SER A 870 17.03 -15.36 9.53
C SER A 870 16.07 -14.89 8.44
N ALA A 871 15.45 -15.83 7.74
CA ALA A 871 14.35 -15.56 6.82
C ALA A 871 13.28 -16.62 6.96
N PHE A 872 12.01 -16.24 6.80
CA PHE A 872 10.91 -17.19 6.72
C PHE A 872 9.76 -16.63 5.88
N LYS A 873 9.08 -17.52 5.17
CA LYS A 873 7.87 -17.17 4.40
C LYS A 873 6.75 -16.89 5.39
N SER A 874 6.09 -15.75 5.22
CA SER A 874 4.84 -15.47 5.89
C SER A 874 3.78 -16.42 5.35
N SER A 875 3.15 -17.19 6.23
CA SER A 875 2.05 -18.08 5.86
C SER A 875 0.92 -17.92 6.87
N TYR A 876 -0.30 -17.80 6.37
CA TYR A 876 -1.49 -17.88 7.19
C TYR A 876 -2.08 -19.28 7.07
N THR A 877 -2.23 -19.96 8.21
CA THR A 877 -2.86 -21.28 8.26
C THR A 877 -4.29 -21.13 8.77
N LYS A 878 -5.28 -21.27 7.89
CA LYS A 878 -6.69 -21.29 8.32
C LYS A 878 -6.97 -22.64 8.97
N SER A 879 -7.12 -22.68 10.29
CA SER A 879 -7.59 -23.90 10.95
C SER A 879 -9.05 -24.11 10.58
N SER A 880 -9.34 -25.10 9.74
CA SER A 880 -10.71 -25.57 9.53
C SER A 880 -11.15 -26.38 10.76
N LYS A 881 -11.39 -25.72 11.90
CA LYS A 881 -12.12 -26.36 13.00
C LYS A 881 -13.57 -26.52 12.54
N HIS A 882 -13.87 -27.66 11.92
CA HIS A 882 -15.23 -28.19 11.94
C HIS A 882 -15.59 -28.40 13.41
N TYR A 883 -16.26 -27.42 14.01
CA TYR A 883 -17.00 -27.60 15.25
C TYR A 883 -18.09 -28.63 14.95
N ASN A 884 -17.75 -29.91 15.12
CA ASN A 884 -18.76 -30.94 15.32
C ASN A 884 -19.42 -30.58 16.65
N LYS A 885 -20.52 -29.85 16.55
CA LYS A 885 -21.50 -29.68 17.61
C LYS A 885 -21.86 -31.09 18.05
N TYR A 886 -21.31 -31.54 19.17
CA TYR A 886 -21.81 -32.71 19.86
C TYR A 886 -23.27 -32.38 20.17
N ASN A 887 -24.18 -33.11 19.52
CA ASN A 887 -25.55 -33.20 20.00
C ASN A 887 -25.45 -33.85 21.38
N GLU A 888 -25.67 -33.06 22.42
CA GLU A 888 -26.08 -33.56 23.71
C GLU A 888 -27.51 -34.10 23.55
N ASP A 889 -27.61 -35.43 23.48
CA ASP A 889 -28.75 -36.19 23.98
C ASP A 889 -28.39 -36.75 25.37
#